data_AF-A0A946DWW5-F1
#
_entry.id   AF-A0A946DWW5-F1
#
_cell.length_a   1.000
_cell.length_b   1.000
_cell.length_c   1.000
_cell.angle_alpha   90.00
_cell.angle_beta   90.00
_cell.angle_gamma   90.00
#
_symmetry.space_group_name_H-M   'P 1'
#
loop_
_entity.id
_entity.type
_entity.pdbx_description
1 polymer ?
#
loop_
_entity_poly.entity_id
_entity_poly.type
_entity_poly.pdbx_seq_one_letter_code
_entity_poly.pdbx_strand_id
1 'polypeptide(L)'
;MSWITNAWKMRFPGRPQGVEDETPPPVRSNVEQIEARLCLGTLNAPPIGDWPGVVVDNAVPSAAFLSIASSIGDSTTAQLPETNEFPIPANNSGGQSTAGSSSSQTTSPSGQQSPGSTDVSIGLGIGDQLLANSLLASQLAAGDSGTATAAQGDGGGDGGPTGTGNGDETEQTQSANPAGTPDASNSSGGEAISTENPSNGSIDSDTLSAIGFTLDADGNATGIREWWNFFADPIEVKYDFRDVGNFENEVTQEQKDAAVDALNAWMAATDGRIQFVHDTQAADSEILNLGIGDLAAFGGVSGTDGTLGVGGGGLIGSMASPTVRGVVWLDQAENWDLEIGNGDPQGTYDFFTVISHETGHALGFVDNYDNSNGNMMNGIYDIERSAESIEFAMQHGAIRSSFFDFNSDSYEVSPMMTGFPQLVEAEVEQLLDRAAAASASDDAIIAVVDRGGNILGVRVEQQALANLPDVRSLVFAIDGAVAKARTAAFFSNGDPDNGTLAPLTSRLVQFVSQSTVTQREVESNPNSELAPAPNGTQTVAAVNASTVYGPGTVAPIGLGGHFPPGVEYTPPVDLFGIEHTNRDSLVHPGADGIKGTADDIALPNRFNVANANIPMGQGTNAPESYGLISGLLTNAQARGIATLPGGIPIFRDTNNDSVGETLVGGIGVFFPGTTGFASFEQGFVQGTGQSTLELLNAPRVLEAEFIAYAAVGGSALAQGDGINGAQIGSLGGINRVDRIDLPFGRLDLVGINLPVLGPTAGRLGLDQLLSVGRGLGTGNPNSGANQQLNAAGTVFSVRGQSVAEGVLVTPHDAPGGGLTAQDVQQIINSSQQAAQQVRAAVRLPVSSRTRMVFAVSDLNGEILGLFRMKDATFFSVDVAVAKARNTAYYADTTALQPFDQVVQPGAALTNRTFRFLSEARYPDGIDREQPGPFSILNHPNIDPLTGENIGGPAAAGTFDPAVNPNTASVLGFDSFFPNTNFQDPDNAANQNGIVFFPGSVPLYKNGQLVGGFGVSGDGVDQDDVVTFLGATGFLPPNNLRADQFTFRDVRLPFQKFLRNPFG
;
A
#
# COMPACT_ATOMS: atom_id res chain seq x y z
N MET A 1 36.84 1.98 -34.24
CA MET A 1 38.12 2.75 -34.18
C MET A 1 38.87 2.32 -32.91
N SER A 2 40.08 2.86 -32.66
CA SER A 2 40.78 2.64 -31.38
C SER A 2 40.17 3.51 -30.25
N TRP A 3 40.69 3.37 -29.03
CA TRP A 3 40.30 4.06 -27.77
C TRP A 3 39.03 3.55 -27.07
N ILE A 4 39.16 2.44 -26.33
CA ILE A 4 38.93 2.32 -24.87
C ILE A 4 39.29 0.86 -24.48
N THR A 5 40.38 0.69 -23.72
CA THR A 5 40.80 -0.59 -23.10
C THR A 5 42.08 -0.36 -22.28
N ASN A 6 41.95 -0.06 -20.98
CA ASN A 6 43.13 -0.01 -20.08
C ASN A 6 42.83 -0.28 -18.58
N ALA A 7 41.82 -1.09 -18.32
CA ALA A 7 41.80 -2.10 -17.25
C ALA A 7 41.15 -3.35 -17.90
N TRP A 8 41.52 -4.60 -17.62
CA TRP A 8 42.32 -5.18 -16.53
C TRP A 8 43.49 -6.02 -17.07
N LYS A 9 44.62 -6.11 -16.35
CA LYS A 9 45.69 -7.11 -16.60
C LYS A 9 46.42 -7.55 -15.32
N MET A 10 45.93 -8.60 -14.66
CA MET A 10 46.78 -9.41 -13.79
C MET A 10 47.64 -10.36 -14.62
N ARG A 11 48.87 -10.66 -14.17
CA ARG A 11 49.83 -11.51 -14.89
C ARG A 11 49.79 -12.95 -14.36
N PHE A 12 49.79 -13.92 -15.27
CA PHE A 12 50.24 -15.29 -14.98
C PHE A 12 51.54 -15.58 -15.76
N PRO A 13 52.56 -16.22 -15.15
CA PRO A 13 53.81 -16.56 -15.84
C PRO A 13 53.65 -17.85 -16.66
N GLY A 14 53.95 -17.78 -17.96
CA GLY A 14 53.57 -18.84 -18.92
C GLY A 14 54.56 -19.99 -19.11
N ARG A 15 54.17 -20.93 -19.97
CA ARG A 15 55.04 -21.85 -20.74
C ARG A 15 54.41 -22.11 -22.15
N PRO A 16 55.14 -22.74 -23.10
CA PRO A 16 55.10 -22.30 -24.50
C PRO A 16 54.12 -23.05 -25.43
N GLN A 17 53.93 -22.48 -26.62
CA GLN A 17 53.19 -23.05 -27.76
C GLN A 17 53.87 -24.30 -28.36
N GLY A 18 53.07 -25.16 -29.02
CA GLY A 18 53.59 -26.15 -29.96
C GLY A 18 52.53 -27.09 -30.56
N VAL A 19 52.51 -27.16 -31.90
CA VAL A 19 51.83 -28.15 -32.76
C VAL A 19 50.30 -27.96 -32.94
N GLU A 20 49.83 -28.42 -34.10
CA GLU A 20 48.52 -28.14 -34.73
C GLU A 20 47.66 -29.42 -34.86
N ASP A 21 46.38 -29.18 -35.18
CA ASP A 21 45.45 -30.04 -35.93
C ASP A 21 44.67 -31.20 -35.23
N GLU A 22 43.59 -31.58 -35.94
CA GLU A 22 42.56 -32.61 -35.68
C GLU A 22 41.47 -32.35 -34.61
N THR A 23 40.32 -32.98 -34.85
CA THR A 23 38.96 -32.59 -34.39
C THR A 23 38.66 -32.84 -32.90
N PRO A 24 37.85 -31.98 -32.24
CA PRO A 24 37.36 -32.26 -30.89
C PRO A 24 36.21 -33.29 -30.89
N PRO A 25 36.23 -34.29 -29.99
CA PRO A 25 35.07 -35.14 -29.71
C PRO A 25 34.00 -34.37 -28.90
N PRO A 26 32.76 -34.88 -28.76
CA PRO A 26 31.72 -34.21 -27.99
C PRO A 26 32.14 -33.99 -26.53
N VAL A 27 32.29 -32.72 -26.16
CA VAL A 27 32.59 -32.29 -24.79
C VAL A 27 31.35 -32.52 -23.94
N ARG A 28 31.41 -33.48 -23.02
CA ARG A 28 30.54 -33.45 -21.84
C ARG A 28 30.90 -32.20 -21.05
N SER A 29 29.95 -31.28 -20.87
CA SER A 29 30.13 -30.09 -20.04
C SER A 29 30.39 -30.52 -18.60
N ASN A 30 31.53 -30.09 -18.03
CA ASN A 30 31.81 -30.26 -16.61
C ASN A 30 31.05 -29.19 -15.82
N VAL A 31 29.71 -29.30 -15.79
CA VAL A 31 28.79 -28.35 -15.13
C VAL A 31 29.23 -28.06 -13.68
N GLU A 32 29.72 -29.10 -12.99
CA GLU A 32 30.24 -29.00 -11.63
C GLU A 32 31.29 -27.88 -11.43
N GLN A 33 32.18 -27.56 -12.39
CA GLN A 33 33.37 -26.76 -12.08
C GLN A 33 33.16 -25.23 -11.97
N ILE A 34 32.00 -24.70 -12.38
CA ILE A 34 31.66 -23.29 -12.17
C ILE A 34 30.92 -23.13 -10.83
N GLU A 35 29.94 -23.99 -10.53
CA GLU A 35 29.23 -23.96 -9.25
C GLU A 35 30.04 -24.52 -8.07
N ALA A 36 30.81 -25.60 -8.23
CA ALA A 36 31.57 -26.24 -7.14
C ALA A 36 32.77 -25.41 -6.63
N ARG A 37 32.93 -24.16 -7.08
CA ARG A 37 33.80 -23.15 -6.46
C ARG A 37 33.06 -22.15 -5.56
N LEU A 38 31.73 -22.22 -5.54
CA LEU A 38 30.84 -21.59 -4.56
C LEU A 38 30.15 -22.64 -3.67
N CYS A 39 29.87 -23.84 -4.21
CA CYS A 39 29.10 -24.91 -3.57
C CYS A 39 29.91 -26.20 -3.33
N LEU A 40 31.08 -26.11 -2.67
CA LEU A 40 31.74 -27.27 -2.04
C LEU A 40 32.21 -26.97 -0.62
N GLY A 41 31.24 -26.88 0.29
CA GLY A 41 31.47 -27.08 1.72
C GLY A 41 30.74 -28.32 2.19
N THR A 42 31.44 -29.45 2.34
CA THR A 42 30.94 -30.59 3.15
C THR A 42 31.09 -30.26 4.64
N LEU A 43 30.45 -29.16 5.04
CA LEU A 43 30.22 -28.83 6.43
C LEU A 43 29.08 -29.73 6.91
N ASN A 44 29.41 -30.72 7.73
CA ASN A 44 28.43 -31.26 8.67
C ASN A 44 27.86 -30.06 9.44
N ALA A 45 26.53 -29.94 9.50
CA ALA A 45 25.92 -28.90 10.31
C ALA A 45 26.48 -28.98 11.75
N PRO A 46 26.82 -27.85 12.38
CA PRO A 46 27.18 -27.87 13.79
C PRO A 46 26.01 -28.46 14.60
N PRO A 47 26.28 -29.24 15.66
CA PRO A 47 25.21 -29.71 16.54
C PRO A 47 24.33 -28.54 17.01
N ILE A 48 23.03 -28.79 17.15
CA ILE A 48 22.04 -27.81 17.58
C ILE A 48 22.30 -27.50 19.07
N GLY A 49 23.21 -26.55 19.32
CA GLY A 49 23.73 -26.20 20.65
C GLY A 49 24.78 -25.08 20.62
N ASP A 50 25.59 -24.96 19.56
CA ASP A 50 26.60 -23.90 19.42
C ASP A 50 26.10 -22.65 18.66
N TRP A 51 24.79 -22.35 18.74
CA TRP A 51 24.21 -21.07 18.28
C TRP A 51 24.07 -20.13 19.50
N PRO A 52 24.67 -18.93 19.49
CA PRO A 52 24.71 -18.08 20.67
C PRO A 52 23.35 -17.42 20.94
N GLY A 53 22.58 -17.95 21.90
CA GLY A 53 21.45 -17.21 22.50
C GLY A 53 20.09 -17.89 22.56
N VAL A 54 20.00 -19.23 22.66
CA VAL A 54 18.72 -19.91 23.00
C VAL A 54 18.86 -20.68 24.31
N VAL A 55 18.47 -20.06 25.42
CA VAL A 55 18.41 -20.68 26.76
C VAL A 55 16.96 -21.01 27.08
N VAL A 56 16.58 -22.29 26.96
CA VAL A 56 15.25 -22.79 27.34
C VAL A 56 15.32 -23.39 28.74
N ASP A 57 15.19 -22.56 29.78
CA ASP A 57 15.35 -23.01 31.17
C ASP A 57 14.00 -23.41 31.80
N ASN A 58 13.63 -24.68 31.63
CA ASN A 58 12.42 -25.28 32.22
C ASN A 58 12.65 -25.68 33.69
N ALA A 59 12.73 -24.70 34.60
CA ALA A 59 12.85 -24.94 36.05
C ALA A 59 12.05 -23.94 36.90
N VAL A 60 11.22 -24.47 37.82
CA VAL A 60 10.41 -23.65 38.75
C VAL A 60 11.31 -22.98 39.80
N PRO A 61 11.29 -21.64 39.96
CA PRO A 61 12.10 -20.96 40.96
C PRO A 61 11.47 -21.07 42.36
N SER A 62 12.19 -21.69 43.29
CA SER A 62 11.84 -21.65 44.72
C SER A 62 12.99 -21.07 45.55
N ALA A 63 12.72 -19.97 46.24
CA ALA A 63 13.52 -19.36 47.31
C ALA A 63 15.02 -19.09 47.04
N ALA A 64 15.30 -17.86 46.61
CA ALA A 64 16.38 -16.96 47.06
C ALA A 64 17.71 -17.52 47.61
N PHE A 65 18.83 -17.03 47.06
CA PHE A 65 20.00 -16.67 47.89
C PHE A 65 20.72 -15.41 47.36
N LEU A 66 21.50 -14.78 48.23
CA LEU A 66 22.00 -13.41 48.09
C LEU A 66 23.46 -13.30 47.58
N SER A 67 23.74 -12.15 46.95
CA SER A 67 24.93 -11.28 47.19
C SER A 67 26.21 -11.38 46.33
N ILE A 68 26.91 -10.23 46.37
CA ILE A 68 28.29 -9.89 45.94
C ILE A 68 28.51 -9.59 44.46
N ALA A 69 28.46 -8.29 44.16
CA ALA A 69 29.24 -7.64 43.12
C ALA A 69 30.44 -6.87 43.75
N SER A 70 31.30 -6.30 42.90
CA SER A 70 32.40 -5.33 43.17
C SER A 70 33.79 -5.84 43.58
N SER A 71 34.73 -5.77 42.64
CA SER A 71 36.16 -5.39 42.78
C SER A 71 36.77 -5.33 41.36
N ILE A 72 37.02 -4.16 40.77
CA ILE A 72 38.25 -3.34 40.86
C ILE A 72 39.50 -4.06 40.31
N GLY A 73 40.12 -3.47 39.27
CA GLY A 73 41.43 -3.91 38.75
C GLY A 73 41.88 -3.18 37.47
N ASP A 74 42.70 -2.14 37.59
CA ASP A 74 43.37 -1.41 36.49
C ASP A 74 44.90 -1.57 36.62
N SER A 75 45.63 -1.82 35.51
CA SER A 75 47.09 -1.54 35.39
C SER A 75 47.72 -1.74 33.99
N THR A 76 48.17 -0.63 33.38
CA THR A 76 49.50 -0.41 32.75
C THR A 76 50.08 -1.27 31.58
N THR A 77 50.12 -0.67 30.38
CA THR A 77 51.27 -0.35 29.49
C THR A 77 52.57 -1.22 29.39
N ALA A 78 53.02 -1.49 28.14
CA ALA A 78 54.41 -1.83 27.76
C ALA A 78 54.76 -1.49 26.27
N GLN A 79 56.05 -1.58 25.88
CA GLN A 79 56.70 -1.13 24.62
C GLN A 79 57.59 -2.26 24.00
N LEU A 80 58.17 -2.28 22.77
CA LEU A 80 58.37 -1.44 21.54
C LEU A 80 58.67 -2.48 20.37
N PRO A 81 59.31 -2.26 19.18
CA PRO A 81 59.95 -1.09 18.53
C PRO A 81 59.54 -0.83 17.03
N GLU A 82 60.33 -0.04 16.29
CA GLU A 82 60.26 0.24 14.83
C GLU A 82 61.47 -0.34 14.06
N THR A 83 61.43 -0.38 12.72
CA THR A 83 62.59 -0.10 11.81
C THR A 83 62.17 0.31 10.38
N ASN A 84 62.62 1.49 9.92
CA ASN A 84 63.15 1.93 8.60
C ASN A 84 62.52 1.44 7.24
N GLU A 85 62.53 2.19 6.12
CA GLU A 85 63.30 3.40 5.74
C GLU A 85 62.60 4.30 4.66
N PHE A 86 63.22 5.45 4.34
CA PHE A 86 62.76 6.60 3.52
C PHE A 86 63.32 6.58 2.05
N PRO A 87 63.30 7.64 1.19
CA PRO A 87 62.50 8.89 1.07
C PRO A 87 62.02 9.27 -0.38
N ILE A 88 61.15 10.29 -0.53
CA ILE A 88 61.27 11.40 -1.53
C ILE A 88 60.76 12.73 -0.87
N PRO A 89 61.34 13.93 -1.11
CA PRO A 89 61.07 15.12 -0.26
C PRO A 89 60.48 16.39 -0.94
N ALA A 90 59.67 17.14 -0.14
CA ALA A 90 59.61 18.61 -0.02
C ALA A 90 59.13 19.50 -1.22
N ASN A 91 58.67 20.75 -1.04
CA ASN A 91 58.61 21.59 0.18
C ASN A 91 57.44 22.62 0.20
N ASN A 92 57.21 23.21 1.37
CA ASN A 92 56.36 24.35 1.75
C ASN A 92 56.58 25.63 0.89
N SER A 93 55.80 26.72 0.92
CA SER A 93 54.91 27.35 1.93
C SER A 93 53.97 28.36 1.22
N GLY A 94 52.94 29.01 1.79
CA GLY A 94 52.39 29.10 3.17
C GLY A 94 51.96 30.55 3.49
N GLY A 95 50.92 30.76 4.31
CA GLY A 95 50.46 32.10 4.72
C GLY A 95 48.99 32.16 5.15
N GLN A 96 48.65 32.99 6.15
CA GLN A 96 47.31 33.10 6.73
C GLN A 96 46.67 34.49 6.54
N SER A 97 45.33 34.53 6.68
CA SER A 97 44.55 35.54 7.42
C SER A 97 43.95 36.79 6.74
N THR A 98 42.83 37.22 7.35
CA THR A 98 42.17 38.54 7.37
C THR A 98 41.46 39.12 6.12
N ALA A 99 40.13 39.04 6.16
CA ALA A 99 39.16 40.16 6.25
C ALA A 99 38.93 41.16 5.08
N GLY A 100 37.67 41.62 5.00
CA GLY A 100 37.17 42.68 4.09
C GLY A 100 36.33 42.09 2.94
N SER A 101 34.98 42.15 2.88
CA SER A 101 33.97 43.21 3.10
C SER A 101 33.82 44.19 1.93
N SER A 102 32.56 44.60 1.62
CA SER A 102 32.12 45.48 0.50
C SER A 102 32.41 44.92 -0.91
N SER A 103 31.45 44.70 -1.82
CA SER A 103 30.51 45.64 -2.47
C SER A 103 31.24 46.73 -3.29
N SER A 104 30.88 47.04 -4.55
CA SER A 104 29.61 46.80 -5.27
C SER A 104 29.81 46.81 -6.81
N GLN A 105 28.68 46.68 -7.54
CA GLN A 105 28.25 47.48 -8.72
C GLN A 105 29.28 48.46 -9.37
N THR A 106 29.35 48.67 -10.70
CA THR A 106 28.30 48.52 -11.74
C THR A 106 28.86 48.51 -13.19
N THR A 107 27.95 48.42 -14.18
CA THR A 107 28.02 48.96 -15.57
C THR A 107 28.98 48.34 -16.60
N SER A 108 28.40 47.55 -17.50
CA SER A 108 28.72 47.52 -18.95
C SER A 108 28.50 48.92 -19.59
N PRO A 109 29.01 49.22 -20.81
CA PRO A 109 28.25 48.83 -22.01
C PRO A 109 29.02 48.61 -23.35
N SER A 110 28.39 47.85 -24.25
CA SER A 110 28.31 48.00 -25.73
C SER A 110 29.53 48.27 -26.65
N GLY A 111 29.58 47.57 -27.81
CA GLY A 111 30.40 47.92 -28.98
C GLY A 111 31.23 46.73 -29.50
N GLN A 112 30.69 45.75 -30.23
CA GLN A 112 30.13 45.77 -31.61
C GLN A 112 31.19 45.83 -32.73
N GLN A 113 30.94 45.07 -33.81
CA GLN A 113 31.63 45.01 -35.12
C GLN A 113 32.85 44.06 -35.24
N SER A 114 32.58 42.89 -35.86
CA SER A 114 33.53 42.16 -36.73
C SER A 114 33.56 42.83 -38.12
N PRO A 115 34.61 42.65 -38.96
CA PRO A 115 34.44 41.65 -40.03
C PRO A 115 35.73 40.96 -40.56
N GLY A 116 35.67 39.62 -40.68
CA GLY A 116 36.30 38.84 -41.77
C GLY A 116 37.83 38.74 -41.86
N SER A 117 38.40 37.93 -42.77
CA SER A 117 37.88 36.78 -43.55
C SER A 117 39.03 36.09 -44.33
N THR A 118 38.70 35.03 -45.09
CA THR A 118 39.54 34.26 -46.05
C THR A 118 40.69 33.41 -45.46
N ASP A 119 41.05 32.26 -46.02
CA ASP A 119 40.50 31.44 -47.13
C ASP A 119 40.77 29.95 -46.81
N VAL A 120 40.21 28.90 -47.43
CA VAL A 120 39.58 28.65 -48.76
C VAL A 120 38.45 27.59 -48.56
N SER A 121 37.69 27.00 -49.51
CA SER A 121 37.59 27.01 -50.99
C SER A 121 36.27 26.34 -51.46
N ILE A 122 35.73 26.80 -52.61
CA ILE A 122 35.02 26.04 -53.70
C ILE A 122 33.85 25.08 -53.31
N GLY A 123 32.65 25.11 -53.93
CA GLY A 123 32.09 26.08 -54.88
C GLY A 123 30.97 25.54 -55.82
N LEU A 124 29.79 26.21 -55.80
CA LEU A 124 28.79 26.46 -56.87
C LEU A 124 28.02 25.32 -57.61
N GLY A 125 26.72 25.58 -57.86
CA GLY A 125 25.82 24.83 -58.76
C GLY A 125 24.50 24.41 -58.09
N ILE A 126 23.51 25.29 -57.88
CA ILE A 126 22.50 25.79 -58.84
C ILE A 126 21.71 24.66 -59.54
N GLY A 127 20.42 24.52 -59.19
CA GLY A 127 19.48 23.58 -59.80
C GLY A 127 18.10 23.63 -59.12
N ASP A 128 17.19 24.45 -59.64
CA ASP A 128 15.83 24.71 -59.13
C ASP A 128 14.79 24.42 -60.24
N GLN A 129 13.49 24.56 -59.94
CA GLN A 129 12.30 24.42 -60.81
C GLN A 129 11.81 22.96 -60.99
N LEU A 130 10.53 22.59 -60.73
CA LEU A 130 9.22 23.06 -61.27
C LEU A 130 8.95 22.53 -62.71
N LEU A 131 7.72 22.23 -63.19
CA LEU A 131 6.35 22.67 -62.83
C LEU A 131 5.27 21.72 -63.44
N ALA A 132 3.98 22.14 -63.40
CA ALA A 132 2.81 21.71 -64.21
C ALA A 132 2.07 20.41 -63.81
N ASN A 133 0.73 20.26 -63.91
CA ASN A 133 -0.40 21.16 -64.27
C ASN A 133 -1.68 20.61 -63.58
N SER A 134 -2.56 21.37 -62.92
CA SER A 134 -3.61 22.28 -63.41
C SER A 134 -4.83 21.64 -64.14
N LEU A 135 -5.97 21.61 -63.43
CA LEU A 135 -7.36 21.90 -63.88
C LEU A 135 -8.16 20.96 -64.83
N LEU A 136 -9.42 20.72 -64.39
CA LEU A 136 -10.72 20.69 -65.11
C LEU A 136 -11.36 19.37 -65.64
N ALA A 137 -12.71 19.44 -65.71
CA ALA A 137 -13.71 18.59 -66.39
C ALA A 137 -13.94 17.15 -65.83
N SER A 138 -15.03 16.83 -65.11
CA SER A 138 -16.49 16.80 -65.43
C SER A 138 -16.89 15.63 -66.36
N GLN A 139 -17.77 14.69 -65.96
CA GLN A 139 -19.26 14.70 -65.95
C GLN A 139 -19.72 13.31 -65.42
N LEU A 140 -20.96 12.96 -65.00
CA LEU A 140 -22.30 13.54 -64.72
C LEU A 140 -23.06 12.46 -63.85
N ALA A 141 -24.27 12.57 -63.28
CA ALA A 141 -25.36 13.57 -63.39
C ALA A 141 -26.13 13.77 -62.05
N ALA A 142 -26.63 15.00 -61.87
CA ALA A 142 -27.98 15.43 -61.49
C ALA A 142 -28.82 14.71 -60.41
N GLY A 143 -29.36 15.51 -59.45
CA GLY A 143 -30.29 15.06 -58.39
C GLY A 143 -31.27 16.12 -57.84
N ASP A 144 -31.33 17.32 -58.43
CA ASP A 144 -32.26 18.43 -58.13
C ASP A 144 -32.20 19.07 -56.71
N SER A 145 -33.19 19.92 -56.39
CA SER A 145 -33.04 21.10 -55.54
C SER A 145 -34.31 21.48 -54.76
N GLY A 146 -34.16 22.24 -53.66
CA GLY A 146 -35.27 22.75 -52.86
C GLY A 146 -34.82 23.88 -51.94
N THR A 147 -35.39 25.08 -52.11
CA THR A 147 -34.98 26.30 -51.39
C THR A 147 -36.06 26.79 -50.41
N ALA A 148 -35.60 27.48 -49.36
CA ALA A 148 -36.09 28.80 -48.91
C ALA A 148 -36.54 28.96 -47.43
N THR A 149 -35.99 30.03 -46.82
CA THR A 149 -36.63 31.00 -45.90
C THR A 149 -37.31 30.54 -44.59
N ALA A 150 -36.56 30.76 -43.51
CA ALA A 150 -36.94 31.33 -42.20
C ALA A 150 -38.38 31.86 -41.95
N ALA A 151 -38.87 31.61 -40.73
CA ALA A 151 -39.68 32.54 -39.92
C ALA A 151 -39.62 32.19 -38.41
N GLN A 152 -40.11 33.10 -37.56
CA GLN A 152 -40.13 33.00 -36.09
C GLN A 152 -41.38 32.26 -35.56
N GLY A 153 -41.35 31.83 -34.29
CA GLY A 153 -42.38 32.23 -33.33
C GLY A 153 -43.32 31.17 -32.72
N ASP A 154 -43.01 30.80 -31.48
CA ASP A 154 -43.88 30.90 -30.27
C ASP A 154 -45.26 30.18 -30.18
N GLY A 155 -45.64 29.83 -28.94
CA GLY A 155 -46.86 29.07 -28.59
C GLY A 155 -46.74 27.56 -28.86
N GLY A 156 -47.54 26.69 -28.23
CA GLY A 156 -48.61 26.87 -27.23
C GLY A 156 -49.49 25.61 -27.25
N GLY A 157 -49.57 24.86 -26.14
CA GLY A 157 -50.11 23.49 -26.14
C GLY A 157 -51.64 23.38 -26.03
N ASP A 158 -52.19 22.23 -26.44
CA ASP A 158 -53.57 21.80 -26.15
C ASP A 158 -53.73 20.27 -26.31
N GLY A 159 -54.79 19.70 -25.73
CA GLY A 159 -55.51 18.54 -26.26
C GLY A 159 -54.93 17.11 -26.12
N GLY A 160 -55.40 16.38 -25.10
CA GLY A 160 -55.81 14.97 -25.28
C GLY A 160 -57.23 14.89 -25.92
N PRO A 161 -57.98 13.76 -25.86
CA PRO A 161 -57.72 12.51 -25.13
C PRO A 161 -58.11 11.20 -25.88
N THR A 162 -57.95 10.04 -25.21
CA THR A 162 -58.73 8.76 -25.21
C THR A 162 -57.77 7.67 -24.69
N GLY A 163 -58.07 6.73 -23.78
CA GLY A 163 -59.25 5.91 -23.47
C GLY A 163 -58.76 4.43 -23.48
N THR A 164 -59.11 3.48 -22.60
CA THR A 164 -60.26 3.30 -21.68
C THR A 164 -59.99 2.16 -20.64
N GLY A 165 -60.71 2.13 -19.50
CA GLY A 165 -61.25 0.85 -18.97
C GLY A 165 -61.08 0.49 -17.48
N ASN A 166 -62.09 0.84 -16.65
CA ASN A 166 -62.72 0.16 -15.48
C ASN A 166 -61.84 -0.49 -14.37
N GLY A 167 -62.20 -0.53 -13.07
CA GLY A 167 -63.37 -0.12 -12.26
C GLY A 167 -63.09 -0.49 -10.77
N ASP A 168 -63.96 -0.29 -9.76
CA ASP A 168 -65.35 0.20 -9.71
C ASP A 168 -65.75 0.63 -8.25
N GLU A 169 -66.86 1.38 -8.09
CA GLU A 169 -67.63 1.69 -6.84
C GLU A 169 -66.92 2.34 -5.59
N THR A 170 -67.52 3.21 -4.74
CA THR A 170 -68.81 3.97 -4.73
C THR A 170 -68.69 5.30 -3.90
N GLU A 171 -69.74 6.13 -3.90
CA GLU A 171 -69.77 7.55 -3.44
C GLU A 171 -70.16 7.80 -1.95
N GLN A 172 -69.83 8.99 -1.38
CA GLN A 172 -70.85 10.00 -0.97
C GLN A 172 -70.33 11.40 -0.49
N THR A 173 -70.39 12.38 -1.41
CA THR A 173 -70.97 13.76 -1.28
C THR A 173 -70.67 14.76 -0.13
N GLN A 174 -70.20 15.95 -0.57
CA GLN A 174 -70.66 17.35 -0.22
C GLN A 174 -70.21 18.06 1.10
N SER A 175 -69.43 19.17 0.99
CA SER A 175 -69.95 20.56 0.81
C SER A 175 -69.02 21.71 1.28
N ALA A 176 -68.91 22.77 0.45
CA ALA A 176 -68.63 24.18 0.76
C ALA A 176 -67.22 24.72 1.19
N ASN A 177 -66.79 25.74 0.44
CA ASN A 177 -65.74 26.76 0.72
C ASN A 177 -66.30 27.86 1.68
N PRO A 178 -65.57 28.91 2.17
CA PRO A 178 -64.34 29.50 1.60
C PRO A 178 -63.21 29.99 2.55
N ALA A 179 -62.03 30.18 1.95
CA ALA A 179 -61.03 31.25 2.14
C ALA A 179 -60.77 31.90 3.53
N GLY A 180 -59.52 31.78 4.01
CA GLY A 180 -58.95 32.65 5.05
C GLY A 180 -57.46 32.36 5.31
N THR A 181 -56.59 33.35 5.11
CA THR A 181 -55.18 33.36 5.55
C THR A 181 -54.85 34.75 6.12
N PRO A 182 -53.77 34.93 6.89
CA PRO A 182 -53.00 33.96 7.69
C PRO A 182 -53.09 34.28 9.21
N ASP A 183 -52.51 33.44 10.07
CA ASP A 183 -52.04 33.87 11.39
C ASP A 183 -50.80 33.08 11.83
N ALA A 184 -50.09 33.57 12.84
CA ALA A 184 -48.85 33.03 13.39
C ALA A 184 -49.00 32.60 14.86
N SER A 185 -47.86 32.34 15.52
CA SER A 185 -47.73 32.01 16.96
C SER A 185 -48.35 30.68 17.45
N ASN A 186 -47.52 29.63 17.37
CA ASN A 186 -46.95 28.94 18.54
C ASN A 186 -47.89 28.47 19.68
N SER A 187 -47.87 27.15 19.93
CA SER A 187 -47.73 26.46 21.23
C SER A 187 -48.81 25.44 21.63
N SER A 188 -48.36 24.42 22.37
CA SER A 188 -49.12 23.35 23.05
C SER A 188 -49.90 22.36 22.15
N GLY A 189 -49.35 21.14 22.01
CA GLY A 189 -49.97 20.04 21.27
C GLY A 189 -49.09 18.79 21.17
N GLY A 190 -48.32 18.48 22.21
CA GLY A 190 -47.47 17.28 22.22
C GLY A 190 -48.29 16.02 22.46
N GLU A 191 -48.28 15.08 21.52
CA GLU A 191 -48.69 13.71 21.78
C GLU A 191 -47.55 12.96 22.47
N ALA A 192 -47.82 12.37 23.63
CA ALA A 192 -46.83 11.58 24.36
C ALA A 192 -46.64 10.23 23.66
N ILE A 193 -45.45 9.97 23.13
CA ILE A 193 -45.05 8.65 22.68
C ILE A 193 -45.17 7.68 23.86
N SER A 194 -45.80 6.53 23.64
CA SER A 194 -46.04 5.54 24.67
C SER A 194 -44.74 4.97 25.22
N THR A 195 -44.56 4.99 26.55
CA THR A 195 -43.42 4.37 27.25
C THR A 195 -43.51 2.83 27.29
N GLU A 196 -44.12 2.20 26.28
CA GLU A 196 -44.10 0.75 26.09
C GLU A 196 -42.86 0.38 25.28
N ASN A 197 -41.79 0.09 26.02
CA ASN A 197 -40.53 -0.56 25.65
C ASN A 197 -40.44 -1.06 24.18
N PRO A 198 -39.68 -0.40 23.28
CA PRO A 198 -39.31 -1.01 22.01
C PRO A 198 -38.49 -2.28 22.30
N SER A 199 -39.00 -3.44 21.87
CA SER A 199 -38.45 -4.73 22.27
C SER A 199 -37.14 -5.04 21.55
N ASN A 200 -36.00 -4.93 22.25
CA ASN A 200 -34.69 -5.48 21.90
C ASN A 200 -34.29 -5.30 20.42
N GLY A 201 -33.90 -4.08 20.05
CA GLY A 201 -33.26 -3.78 18.78
C GLY A 201 -32.40 -2.52 18.86
N SER A 202 -31.46 -2.38 17.92
CA SER A 202 -30.78 -1.12 17.64
C SER A 202 -31.79 -0.09 17.12
N ILE A 203 -31.56 1.20 17.38
CA ILE A 203 -32.34 2.29 16.80
C ILE A 203 -31.79 2.58 15.40
N ASP A 204 -32.44 2.05 14.36
CA ASP A 204 -32.01 2.24 12.97
C ASP A 204 -32.18 3.69 12.48
N SER A 205 -31.56 4.01 11.33
CA SER A 205 -31.60 5.33 10.69
C SER A 205 -33.02 5.84 10.42
N ASP A 206 -33.92 4.91 10.09
CA ASP A 206 -35.31 5.18 9.76
C ASP A 206 -36.09 5.51 11.03
N THR A 207 -35.77 4.86 12.16
CA THR A 207 -36.31 5.18 13.48
C THR A 207 -35.76 6.51 14.02
N LEU A 208 -34.45 6.76 13.90
CA LEU A 208 -33.82 8.03 14.31
C LEU A 208 -34.43 9.23 13.56
N SER A 209 -34.63 9.10 12.24
CA SER A 209 -35.28 10.14 11.44
C SER A 209 -36.79 10.23 11.70
N ALA A 210 -37.48 9.12 11.96
CA ALA A 210 -38.91 9.13 12.32
C ALA A 210 -39.22 9.79 13.67
N ILE A 211 -38.29 9.77 14.63
CA ILE A 211 -38.39 10.52 15.90
C ILE A 211 -37.84 11.96 15.81
N GLY A 212 -37.38 12.39 14.63
CA GLY A 212 -37.10 13.79 14.30
C GLY A 212 -35.64 14.20 14.24
N PHE A 213 -34.68 13.28 14.35
CA PHE A 213 -33.26 13.60 14.22
C PHE A 213 -32.82 13.74 12.76
N THR A 214 -31.82 14.59 12.52
CA THR A 214 -31.23 14.78 11.19
C THR A 214 -29.92 14.00 11.11
N LEU A 215 -29.82 13.08 10.15
CA LEU A 215 -28.59 12.34 9.88
C LEU A 215 -27.76 13.06 8.81
N ASP A 216 -26.44 12.98 8.93
CA ASP A 216 -25.51 13.42 7.88
C ASP A 216 -25.32 12.38 6.77
N ALA A 217 -24.38 12.61 5.85
CA ALA A 217 -24.11 11.72 4.72
C ALA A 217 -23.47 10.38 5.11
N ASP A 218 -22.83 10.32 6.29
CA ASP A 218 -22.15 9.14 6.83
C ASP A 218 -23.02 8.39 7.87
N GLY A 219 -24.21 8.93 8.19
CA GLY A 219 -25.22 8.32 9.05
C GLY A 219 -25.12 8.72 10.53
N ASN A 220 -24.35 9.76 10.87
CA ASN A 220 -24.24 10.26 12.25
C ASN A 220 -25.40 11.21 12.57
N ALA A 221 -25.77 11.29 13.85
CA ALA A 221 -26.83 12.18 14.32
C ALA A 221 -26.33 13.61 14.55
N THR A 222 -26.98 14.58 13.91
CA THR A 222 -26.75 16.02 14.06
C THR A 222 -27.91 16.69 14.83
N GLY A 223 -27.68 17.86 15.42
CA GLY A 223 -28.64 18.48 16.36
C GLY A 223 -28.50 17.91 17.78
N ILE A 224 -27.27 17.87 18.30
CA ILE A 224 -26.95 17.21 19.58
C ILE A 224 -27.62 17.91 20.77
N ARG A 225 -27.76 19.24 20.74
CA ARG A 225 -28.40 20.00 21.83
C ARG A 225 -29.88 19.65 21.97
N GLU A 226 -30.55 19.31 20.88
CA GLU A 226 -31.91 18.75 20.85
C GLU A 226 -31.92 17.32 21.39
N TRP A 227 -30.94 16.48 21.03
CA TRP A 227 -30.87 15.08 21.46
C TRP A 227 -30.78 14.90 22.99
N TRP A 228 -29.85 15.56 23.68
CA TRP A 228 -29.76 15.45 25.15
C TRP A 228 -31.02 15.96 25.88
N ASN A 229 -31.86 16.76 25.21
CA ASN A 229 -33.14 17.26 25.72
C ASN A 229 -34.34 16.33 25.40
N PHE A 230 -34.15 15.22 24.69
CA PHE A 230 -35.20 14.24 24.37
C PHE A 230 -35.70 13.47 25.61
N PHE A 231 -34.78 13.04 26.48
CA PHE A 231 -35.11 12.24 27.66
C PHE A 231 -35.88 13.05 28.71
N ALA A 232 -36.72 12.40 29.52
CA ALA A 232 -37.43 13.11 30.59
C ALA A 232 -36.46 13.64 31.66
N ASP A 233 -35.72 12.72 32.27
CA ASP A 233 -34.75 13.00 33.32
C ASP A 233 -33.32 13.16 32.75
N PRO A 234 -32.37 13.74 33.50
CA PRO A 234 -30.95 13.78 33.13
C PRO A 234 -30.33 12.38 33.06
N ILE A 235 -29.31 12.21 32.22
CA ILE A 235 -28.54 10.98 32.09
C ILE A 235 -27.45 10.98 33.18
N GLU A 236 -27.61 10.13 34.19
CA GLU A 236 -26.54 9.83 35.15
C GLU A 236 -25.46 9.00 34.45
N VAL A 237 -24.24 9.51 34.39
CA VAL A 237 -23.05 8.78 33.89
C VAL A 237 -22.18 8.47 35.09
N LYS A 238 -22.12 7.18 35.44
CA LYS A 238 -21.27 6.74 36.54
C LYS A 238 -19.83 6.69 36.09
N TYR A 239 -18.90 7.09 36.95
CA TYR A 239 -17.48 6.99 36.66
C TYR A 239 -16.65 6.51 37.85
N ASP A 240 -15.44 6.03 37.57
CA ASP A 240 -14.42 5.71 38.54
C ASP A 240 -13.01 5.73 37.90
N PHE A 241 -11.96 5.54 38.70
CA PHE A 241 -10.58 5.43 38.24
C PHE A 241 -10.00 4.07 38.67
N ARG A 242 -10.05 3.07 37.77
CA ARG A 242 -9.67 1.66 38.02
C ARG A 242 -8.61 1.16 37.05
N ASP A 243 -7.85 0.16 37.48
CA ASP A 243 -6.95 -0.63 36.63
C ASP A 243 -7.71 -1.38 35.54
N VAL A 244 -7.09 -1.62 34.39
CA VAL A 244 -7.70 -2.31 33.24
C VAL A 244 -7.04 -3.66 33.04
N GLY A 245 -7.62 -4.72 33.62
CA GLY A 245 -7.14 -6.09 33.49
C GLY A 245 -5.78 -6.34 34.17
N ASN A 246 -4.68 -6.11 33.43
CA ASN A 246 -3.30 -6.17 33.95
C ASN A 246 -2.57 -4.82 33.84
N PHE A 247 -3.22 -3.78 33.32
CA PHE A 247 -2.65 -2.45 33.12
C PHE A 247 -3.03 -1.55 34.30
N GLU A 248 -2.03 -1.03 35.01
CA GLU A 248 -2.18 -0.17 36.18
C GLU A 248 -2.68 1.23 35.77
N ASN A 249 -3.54 1.84 36.59
CA ASN A 249 -4.03 3.20 36.37
C ASN A 249 -3.13 4.21 37.13
N GLU A 250 -2.11 4.73 36.45
CA GLU A 250 -1.07 5.60 37.04
C GLU A 250 -1.56 7.03 37.37
N VAL A 251 -2.83 7.35 37.10
CA VAL A 251 -3.37 8.72 37.23
C VAL A 251 -3.29 9.28 38.66
N THR A 252 -2.57 10.40 38.80
CA THR A 252 -2.33 11.07 40.08
C THR A 252 -3.57 11.79 40.62
N GLN A 253 -3.59 12.17 41.90
CA GLN A 253 -4.72 12.92 42.46
C GLN A 253 -4.94 14.27 41.77
N GLU A 254 -3.88 14.97 41.35
CA GLU A 254 -3.97 16.28 40.69
C GLU A 254 -4.60 16.13 39.29
N GLN A 255 -4.28 15.03 38.58
CA GLN A 255 -4.95 14.66 37.32
C GLN A 255 -6.39 14.16 37.54
N LYS A 256 -6.70 13.46 38.65
CA LYS A 256 -8.09 13.10 39.00
C LYS A 256 -8.95 14.34 39.26
N ASP A 257 -8.40 15.33 39.95
CA ASP A 257 -9.10 16.59 40.22
C ASP A 257 -9.33 17.37 38.90
N ALA A 258 -8.33 17.47 38.02
CA ALA A 258 -8.46 18.08 36.69
C ALA A 258 -9.44 17.31 35.77
N ALA A 259 -9.48 15.98 35.84
CA ALA A 259 -10.44 15.15 35.10
C ALA A 259 -11.89 15.47 35.53
N VAL A 260 -12.11 15.65 36.83
CA VAL A 260 -13.43 16.06 37.36
C VAL A 260 -13.82 17.45 36.86
N ASP A 261 -12.88 18.38 36.66
CA ASP A 261 -13.18 19.69 36.07
C ASP A 261 -13.53 19.63 34.57
N ALA A 262 -12.96 18.70 33.80
CA ALA A 262 -13.42 18.39 32.44
C ALA A 262 -14.84 17.78 32.42
N LEU A 263 -15.14 16.85 33.33
CA LEU A 263 -16.49 16.29 33.50
C LEU A 263 -17.50 17.38 33.92
N ASN A 264 -17.10 18.31 34.80
CA ASN A 264 -17.90 19.48 35.19
C ASN A 264 -18.18 20.41 33.99
N ALA A 265 -17.21 20.59 33.08
CA ALA A 265 -17.39 21.40 31.88
C ALA A 265 -18.38 20.76 30.89
N TRP A 266 -18.34 19.44 30.69
CA TRP A 266 -19.37 18.70 29.93
C TRP A 266 -20.76 18.78 30.60
N MET A 267 -20.84 18.70 31.92
CA MET A 267 -22.09 18.96 32.67
C MET A 267 -22.63 20.38 32.45
N ALA A 268 -21.74 21.39 32.38
CA ALA A 268 -22.13 22.78 32.14
C ALA A 268 -22.63 22.99 30.69
N ALA A 269 -21.86 22.54 29.68
CA ALA A 269 -22.20 22.69 28.27
C ALA A 269 -23.50 21.98 27.87
N THR A 270 -23.92 20.97 28.64
CA THR A 270 -25.17 20.21 28.46
C THR A 270 -26.35 20.74 29.29
N ASP A 271 -26.26 21.94 29.90
CA ASP A 271 -27.26 22.48 30.84
C ASP A 271 -27.62 21.52 32.00
N GLY A 272 -26.69 20.64 32.41
CA GLY A 272 -26.90 19.61 33.43
C GLY A 272 -27.77 18.43 32.98
N ARG A 273 -27.94 18.22 31.67
CA ARG A 273 -28.65 17.09 31.06
C ARG A 273 -27.84 15.78 31.08
N ILE A 274 -26.52 15.88 31.14
CA ILE A 274 -25.62 14.81 31.58
C ILE A 274 -25.20 15.11 33.02
N GLN A 275 -25.06 14.10 33.87
CA GLN A 275 -24.60 14.27 35.26
C GLN A 275 -23.59 13.17 35.61
N PHE A 276 -22.32 13.55 35.80
CA PHE A 276 -21.26 12.61 36.16
C PHE A 276 -21.27 12.32 37.66
N VAL A 277 -21.31 11.04 38.04
CA VAL A 277 -21.37 10.59 39.43
C VAL A 277 -20.26 9.59 39.73
N HIS A 278 -19.40 9.90 40.71
CA HIS A 278 -18.34 9.00 41.15
C HIS A 278 -18.94 7.82 41.93
N ASP A 279 -18.93 6.61 41.36
CA ASP A 279 -19.53 5.41 41.96
C ASP A 279 -18.53 4.24 42.03
N THR A 280 -17.73 4.26 43.10
CA THR A 280 -16.78 3.19 43.46
C THR A 280 -17.42 1.83 43.77
N GLN A 281 -18.76 1.68 43.70
CA GLN A 281 -19.48 0.44 44.00
C GLN A 281 -20.25 -0.12 42.78
N ALA A 282 -20.37 0.63 41.69
CA ALA A 282 -20.89 0.16 40.40
C ALA A 282 -19.93 -0.86 39.74
N ALA A 283 -20.47 -1.78 38.95
CA ALA A 283 -19.65 -2.75 38.22
C ALA A 283 -18.87 -2.10 37.07
N ASP A 284 -17.77 -2.72 36.63
CA ASP A 284 -16.95 -2.18 35.52
C ASP A 284 -17.74 -2.07 34.20
N SER A 285 -18.79 -2.88 34.04
CA SER A 285 -19.75 -2.82 32.93
C SER A 285 -20.77 -1.68 33.03
N GLU A 286 -20.80 -0.93 34.13
CA GLU A 286 -21.79 0.12 34.46
C GLU A 286 -21.15 1.51 34.60
N ILE A 287 -19.85 1.67 34.30
CA ILE A 287 -19.11 2.92 34.46
C ILE A 287 -18.43 3.39 33.17
N LEU A 288 -18.15 4.69 33.14
CA LEU A 288 -17.04 5.29 32.41
C LEU A 288 -15.76 5.14 33.27
N ASN A 289 -14.80 4.33 32.85
CA ASN A 289 -13.51 4.24 33.55
C ASN A 289 -12.56 5.34 33.02
N LEU A 290 -12.06 6.21 33.90
CA LEU A 290 -11.07 7.23 33.56
C LEU A 290 -9.68 6.82 34.03
N GLY A 291 -8.63 7.15 33.28
CA GLY A 291 -7.28 6.84 33.71
C GLY A 291 -6.16 7.40 32.84
N ILE A 292 -4.94 7.12 33.31
CA ILE A 292 -3.69 7.24 32.58
C ILE A 292 -2.98 5.89 32.72
N GLY A 293 -2.42 5.37 31.64
CA GLY A 293 -1.73 4.08 31.66
C GLY A 293 -1.30 3.64 30.27
N ASP A 294 -0.91 2.39 30.13
CA ASP A 294 -0.50 1.84 28.83
C ASP A 294 -1.70 1.75 27.88
N LEU A 295 -1.63 2.44 26.72
CA LEU A 295 -2.64 2.38 25.66
C LEU A 295 -2.83 0.95 25.12
N ALA A 296 -1.88 0.03 25.34
CA ALA A 296 -2.03 -1.39 25.05
C ALA A 296 -3.25 -2.03 25.76
N ALA A 297 -3.78 -1.41 26.84
CA ALA A 297 -5.04 -1.77 27.47
C ALA A 297 -6.24 -1.76 26.49
N PHE A 298 -6.18 -0.94 25.45
CA PHE A 298 -7.23 -0.75 24.44
C PHE A 298 -6.71 -1.00 23.01
N GLY A 299 -5.58 -1.71 22.87
CA GLY A 299 -4.97 -2.07 21.58
C GLY A 299 -4.12 -0.96 20.93
N GLY A 300 -3.93 0.18 21.60
CA GLY A 300 -3.02 1.25 21.18
C GLY A 300 -1.56 0.94 21.49
N VAL A 301 -0.68 1.91 21.21
CA VAL A 301 0.76 1.85 21.50
C VAL A 301 1.17 3.13 22.22
N SER A 302 1.65 2.98 23.46
CA SER A 302 2.12 4.09 24.28
C SER A 302 3.44 4.68 23.76
N GLY A 303 3.54 5.99 23.63
CA GLY A 303 4.74 6.69 23.17
C GLY A 303 4.56 8.20 22.97
N THR A 304 5.61 8.96 23.30
CA THR A 304 5.64 10.43 23.21
C THR A 304 5.44 10.95 21.80
N ASP A 305 4.81 12.12 21.68
CA ASP A 305 4.42 12.78 20.43
C ASP A 305 3.43 11.93 19.59
N GLY A 306 2.66 11.05 20.22
CA GLY A 306 1.94 9.94 19.56
C GLY A 306 0.41 10.03 19.59
N THR A 307 -0.21 9.02 20.20
CA THR A 307 -1.63 9.02 20.57
C THR A 307 -1.73 9.53 21.99
N LEU A 308 -2.43 10.63 22.21
CA LEU A 308 -2.51 11.26 23.54
C LEU A 308 -3.52 10.56 24.45
N GLY A 309 -4.55 9.97 23.87
CA GLY A 309 -5.54 9.18 24.60
C GLY A 309 -6.40 8.32 23.69
N VAL A 310 -7.32 7.59 24.33
CA VAL A 310 -8.41 6.87 23.68
C VAL A 310 -9.71 7.03 24.47
N GLY A 311 -10.78 7.29 23.75
CA GLY A 311 -12.11 7.53 24.29
C GLY A 311 -13.15 6.69 23.56
N GLY A 312 -14.07 6.10 24.31
CA GLY A 312 -15.07 5.20 23.71
C GLY A 312 -16.18 4.86 24.69
N GLY A 313 -17.36 4.54 24.18
CA GLY A 313 -18.51 4.28 25.02
C GLY A 313 -19.79 3.94 24.25
N GLY A 314 -20.83 3.57 25.00
CA GLY A 314 -22.15 3.21 24.49
C GLY A 314 -23.24 3.36 25.54
N LEU A 315 -24.47 3.60 25.10
CA LEU A 315 -25.64 3.64 25.98
C LEU A 315 -26.01 2.24 26.46
N ILE A 316 -26.34 2.12 27.74
CA ILE A 316 -26.86 0.91 28.39
C ILE A 316 -28.09 1.24 29.26
N GLY A 317 -28.78 0.20 29.73
CA GLY A 317 -30.01 0.33 30.51
C GLY A 317 -31.24 0.31 29.61
N SER A 318 -31.94 1.43 29.48
CA SER A 318 -33.13 1.54 28.62
C SER A 318 -33.41 2.98 28.19
N MET A 319 -34.19 3.21 27.12
CA MET A 319 -34.56 4.57 26.69
C MET A 319 -35.28 5.41 27.77
N ALA A 320 -35.89 4.79 28.79
CA ALA A 320 -36.55 5.50 29.88
C ALA A 320 -35.60 5.84 31.05
N SER A 321 -34.42 5.22 31.11
CA SER A 321 -33.38 5.46 32.11
C SER A 321 -32.04 4.96 31.54
N PRO A 322 -31.43 5.72 30.61
CA PRO A 322 -30.15 5.36 30.02
C PRO A 322 -29.00 5.74 30.95
N THR A 323 -27.85 5.08 30.80
CA THR A 323 -26.55 5.51 31.32
C THR A 323 -25.46 5.16 30.31
N VAL A 324 -24.26 5.70 30.47
CA VAL A 324 -23.11 5.46 29.58
C VAL A 324 -22.12 4.54 30.30
N ARG A 325 -21.71 3.46 29.63
CA ARG A 325 -20.46 2.76 29.96
C ARG A 325 -19.39 3.14 28.94
N GLY A 326 -18.12 3.11 29.32
CA GLY A 326 -17.04 3.49 28.42
C GLY A 326 -15.66 3.57 29.05
N VAL A 327 -14.74 4.17 28.32
CA VAL A 327 -13.39 4.51 28.75
C VAL A 327 -13.01 5.94 28.34
N VAL A 328 -12.21 6.59 29.18
CA VAL A 328 -11.29 7.66 28.80
C VAL A 328 -9.91 7.32 29.34
N TRP A 329 -8.95 7.01 28.48
CA TRP A 329 -7.63 6.52 28.88
C TRP A 329 -6.53 7.32 28.17
N LEU A 330 -5.76 8.09 28.94
CA LEU A 330 -4.68 8.92 28.43
C LEU A 330 -3.33 8.18 28.51
N ASP A 331 -2.38 8.54 27.65
CA ASP A 331 -1.08 7.86 27.62
C ASP A 331 -0.20 8.23 28.83
N GLN A 332 0.36 7.19 29.46
CA GLN A 332 1.39 7.29 30.50
C GLN A 332 2.75 7.79 29.98
N ALA A 333 3.01 7.72 28.67
CA ALA A 333 4.26 8.17 28.07
C ALA A 333 4.37 9.71 27.98
N GLU A 334 3.23 10.42 27.99
CA GLU A 334 3.16 11.84 27.71
C GLU A 334 3.30 12.73 28.96
N ASN A 335 3.83 13.94 28.77
CA ASN A 335 3.91 14.94 29.84
C ASN A 335 2.65 15.81 29.84
N TRP A 336 1.86 15.70 30.91
CA TRP A 336 0.59 16.40 31.06
C TRP A 336 0.75 17.76 31.73
N ASP A 337 0.31 18.84 31.07
CA ASP A 337 0.06 20.13 31.72
C ASP A 337 -1.39 20.17 32.24
N LEU A 338 -1.59 20.90 33.35
CA LEU A 338 -2.86 21.05 34.07
C LEU A 338 -3.29 22.53 34.20
N GLU A 339 -2.51 23.51 33.71
CA GLU A 339 -2.82 24.96 33.82
C GLU A 339 -3.57 25.50 32.59
N ILE A 340 -4.89 25.30 32.56
CA ILE A 340 -5.80 25.75 31.49
C ILE A 340 -5.66 27.27 31.21
N GLY A 341 -5.41 27.60 29.95
CA GLY A 341 -5.31 28.95 29.41
C GLY A 341 -3.87 29.50 29.33
N ASN A 342 -2.85 28.63 29.40
CA ASN A 342 -1.43 29.04 29.34
C ASN A 342 -0.81 28.90 27.92
N GLY A 343 -1.48 28.19 27.02
CA GLY A 343 -0.99 27.75 25.72
C GLY A 343 -0.51 26.30 25.72
N ASP A 344 0.47 25.98 24.87
CA ASP A 344 1.09 24.66 24.80
C ASP A 344 2.56 24.77 25.21
N PRO A 345 2.96 24.46 26.45
CA PRO A 345 4.36 24.52 26.85
C PRO A 345 5.20 23.44 26.15
N GLN A 346 6.51 23.71 26.00
CA GLN A 346 7.35 22.87 25.14
C GLN A 346 7.54 21.46 25.71
N GLY A 347 6.97 20.47 25.01
CA GLY A 347 7.08 19.05 25.37
C GLY A 347 6.01 18.56 26.35
N THR A 348 4.88 19.27 26.44
CA THR A 348 3.70 18.92 27.22
C THR A 348 2.42 19.09 26.41
N TYR A 349 1.36 18.36 26.76
CA TYR A 349 0.01 18.52 26.21
C TYR A 349 -0.96 18.92 27.32
N ASP A 350 -1.90 19.82 27.02
CA ASP A 350 -2.96 20.18 27.96
C ASP A 350 -3.87 18.96 28.21
N PHE A 351 -3.88 18.53 29.47
CA PHE A 351 -4.69 17.44 29.95
C PHE A 351 -6.20 17.73 29.84
N PHE A 352 -6.63 18.98 30.04
CA PHE A 352 -8.05 19.33 29.94
C PHE A 352 -8.58 19.12 28.52
N THR A 353 -7.81 19.55 27.51
CA THR A 353 -8.09 19.36 26.08
C THR A 353 -8.28 17.88 25.75
N VAL A 354 -7.27 17.04 26.03
CA VAL A 354 -7.33 15.62 25.67
C VAL A 354 -8.44 14.91 26.46
N ILE A 355 -8.51 15.08 27.78
CA ILE A 355 -9.50 14.34 28.58
C ILE A 355 -10.94 14.80 28.30
N SER A 356 -11.15 16.06 27.90
CA SER A 356 -12.45 16.54 27.42
C SER A 356 -12.81 15.99 26.04
N HIS A 357 -11.85 15.90 25.13
CA HIS A 357 -12.03 15.30 23.80
C HIS A 357 -12.44 13.82 23.92
N GLU A 358 -11.67 13.03 24.67
CA GLU A 358 -11.95 11.61 24.88
C GLU A 358 -13.26 11.39 25.64
N THR A 359 -13.61 12.28 26.58
CA THR A 359 -14.94 12.29 27.21
C THR A 359 -16.05 12.49 26.16
N GLY A 360 -15.83 13.34 25.16
CA GLY A 360 -16.74 13.49 24.02
C GLY A 360 -16.94 12.18 23.25
N HIS A 361 -15.86 11.45 22.94
CA HIS A 361 -15.96 10.12 22.35
C HIS A 361 -16.70 9.12 23.24
N ALA A 362 -16.47 9.13 24.56
CA ALA A 362 -17.23 8.32 25.50
C ALA A 362 -18.73 8.68 25.54
N LEU A 363 -19.07 9.96 25.33
CA LEU A 363 -20.43 10.48 25.18
C LEU A 363 -21.02 10.33 23.75
N GLY A 364 -20.34 9.61 22.86
CA GLY A 364 -20.84 9.25 21.53
C GLY A 364 -20.40 10.15 20.37
N PHE A 365 -19.71 11.26 20.63
CA PHE A 365 -19.27 12.17 19.57
C PHE A 365 -18.26 11.50 18.63
N VAL A 366 -18.34 11.86 17.35
CA VAL A 366 -17.31 11.55 16.34
C VAL A 366 -16.29 12.69 16.22
N ASP A 367 -15.16 12.37 15.59
CA ASP A 367 -14.19 13.37 15.17
C ASP A 367 -14.76 14.39 14.19
N ASN A 368 -14.29 15.63 14.32
CA ASN A 368 -14.59 16.75 13.45
C ASN A 368 -13.33 17.60 13.27
N TYR A 369 -12.57 17.31 12.22
CA TYR A 369 -11.32 17.97 11.84
C TYR A 369 -11.51 19.35 11.16
N ASP A 370 -12.65 20.01 11.37
CA ASP A 370 -12.84 21.41 10.97
C ASP A 370 -11.79 22.32 11.66
N ASN A 371 -11.18 23.20 10.88
CA ASN A 371 -10.18 24.15 11.37
C ASN A 371 -10.80 25.44 11.94
N SER A 372 -12.13 25.47 12.15
CA SER A 372 -12.77 26.51 12.95
C SER A 372 -12.22 26.51 14.39
N ASN A 373 -11.70 27.67 14.81
CA ASN A 373 -10.93 27.80 16.05
C ASN A 373 -11.64 27.21 17.27
N GLY A 374 -11.07 26.13 17.82
CA GLY A 374 -11.45 25.62 19.13
C GLY A 374 -12.69 24.72 19.16
N ASN A 375 -12.95 23.90 18.14
CA ASN A 375 -13.87 22.76 18.28
C ASN A 375 -13.25 21.68 19.19
N MET A 376 -13.91 21.26 20.28
CA MET A 376 -13.36 20.21 21.16
C MET A 376 -13.18 18.86 20.46
N MET A 377 -14.05 18.52 19.51
CA MET A 377 -13.99 17.22 18.82
C MET A 377 -13.03 17.17 17.63
N ASN A 378 -12.01 18.03 17.57
CA ASN A 378 -10.91 17.80 16.64
C ASN A 378 -10.03 16.66 17.18
N GLY A 379 -10.02 15.49 16.51
CA GLY A 379 -9.21 14.31 16.88
C GLY A 379 -7.70 14.47 16.68
N ILE A 380 -7.24 15.72 16.66
CA ILE A 380 -5.86 16.12 16.53
C ILE A 380 -5.59 17.24 17.53
N TYR A 381 -4.54 17.03 18.31
CA TYR A 381 -3.98 18.07 19.15
C TYR A 381 -3.21 19.06 18.27
N ASP A 382 -3.83 20.22 18.05
CA ASP A 382 -3.35 21.37 17.30
C ASP A 382 -3.13 22.62 18.18
N ILE A 383 -3.95 22.78 19.23
CA ILE A 383 -3.92 23.84 20.26
C ILE A 383 -4.57 23.37 21.58
N GLU A 384 -4.18 24.00 22.69
CA GLU A 384 -4.96 24.08 23.93
C GLU A 384 -6.42 24.55 23.69
N ARG A 385 -7.35 24.02 24.49
CA ARG A 385 -8.80 24.29 24.45
C ARG A 385 -9.39 24.57 25.83
N SER A 386 -10.61 25.09 25.87
CA SER A 386 -11.32 25.46 27.10
C SER A 386 -12.77 24.96 27.10
N ALA A 387 -13.54 25.24 28.16
CA ALA A 387 -14.95 24.82 28.27
C ALA A 387 -15.82 25.35 27.11
N GLU A 388 -15.51 26.53 26.58
CA GLU A 388 -16.14 27.11 25.38
C GLU A 388 -16.01 26.21 24.14
N SER A 389 -14.94 25.41 24.03
CA SER A 389 -14.76 24.43 22.96
C SER A 389 -15.74 23.25 23.06
N ILE A 390 -16.16 22.90 24.28
CA ILE A 390 -17.21 21.90 24.53
C ILE A 390 -18.58 22.47 24.17
N GLU A 391 -18.85 23.75 24.50
CA GLU A 391 -20.06 24.43 24.04
C GLU A 391 -20.12 24.52 22.50
N PHE A 392 -18.99 24.68 21.82
CA PHE A 392 -18.91 24.65 20.36
C PHE A 392 -19.21 23.25 19.80
N ALA A 393 -18.61 22.20 20.36
CA ALA A 393 -18.87 20.81 19.98
C ALA A 393 -20.36 20.45 20.16
N MET A 394 -20.97 20.84 21.27
CA MET A 394 -22.41 20.68 21.56
C MET A 394 -23.34 21.37 20.55
N GLN A 395 -22.84 22.31 19.75
CA GLN A 395 -23.59 23.03 18.70
C GLN A 395 -23.32 22.50 17.28
N HIS A 396 -22.12 21.97 17.00
CA HIS A 396 -21.65 21.66 15.63
C HIS A 396 -21.15 20.22 15.42
N GLY A 397 -21.04 19.41 16.46
CA GLY A 397 -20.62 18.02 16.37
C GLY A 397 -21.72 17.08 15.86
N ALA A 398 -21.34 15.84 15.60
CA ALA A 398 -22.25 14.71 15.33
C ALA A 398 -21.97 13.54 16.30
N ILE A 399 -22.95 12.65 16.48
CA ILE A 399 -22.83 11.45 17.32
C ILE A 399 -22.97 10.19 16.46
N ARG A 400 -22.07 9.22 16.65
CA ARG A 400 -22.07 7.95 15.89
C ARG A 400 -23.36 7.17 16.15
N SER A 401 -23.98 6.63 15.11
CA SER A 401 -25.23 5.87 15.24
C SER A 401 -25.06 4.59 16.08
N SER A 402 -23.86 4.00 16.10
CA SER A 402 -23.50 2.84 16.95
C SER A 402 -23.61 3.13 18.46
N PHE A 403 -23.57 4.40 18.90
CA PHE A 403 -23.71 4.79 20.30
C PHE A 403 -25.09 4.46 20.88
N PHE A 404 -26.11 4.33 20.03
CA PHE A 404 -27.51 4.11 20.41
C PHE A 404 -27.92 2.63 20.50
N ASP A 405 -27.02 1.67 20.27
CA ASP A 405 -27.34 0.24 20.44
C ASP A 405 -27.19 -0.23 21.89
N PHE A 406 -28.30 -0.16 22.63
CA PHE A 406 -28.46 -0.68 23.99
C PHE A 406 -28.21 -2.21 24.14
N ASN A 407 -28.04 -2.96 23.04
CA ASN A 407 -27.84 -4.41 23.04
C ASN A 407 -26.39 -4.83 22.76
N SER A 408 -25.51 -3.89 22.39
CA SER A 408 -24.08 -4.19 22.19
C SER A 408 -23.39 -4.44 23.53
N ASP A 409 -22.48 -5.42 23.58
CA ASP A 409 -21.55 -5.63 24.70
C ASP A 409 -20.18 -4.95 24.47
N SER A 410 -19.93 -4.45 23.27
CA SER A 410 -18.73 -3.69 22.89
C SER A 410 -19.02 -2.19 22.69
N TYR A 411 -17.97 -1.38 22.67
CA TYR A 411 -17.98 -0.02 22.13
C TYR A 411 -16.71 0.19 21.31
N GLU A 412 -16.78 1.09 20.33
CA GLU A 412 -15.62 1.55 19.58
C GLU A 412 -14.83 2.57 20.42
N VAL A 413 -13.51 2.56 20.30
CA VAL A 413 -12.60 3.58 20.85
C VAL A 413 -11.97 4.36 19.71
N SER A 414 -11.88 5.67 19.87
CA SER A 414 -11.24 6.60 18.94
C SER A 414 -10.07 7.31 19.65
N PRO A 415 -8.97 7.66 18.95
CA PRO A 415 -7.80 8.30 19.55
C PRO A 415 -7.59 9.77 19.15
N MET A 416 -7.39 10.66 20.13
CA MET A 416 -6.76 11.95 19.87
C MET A 416 -5.25 11.76 19.60
N MET A 417 -4.73 12.34 18.52
CA MET A 417 -3.31 12.20 18.10
C MET A 417 -2.59 13.55 18.01
N THR A 418 -1.26 13.56 18.07
CA THR A 418 -0.49 14.77 17.79
C THR A 418 -0.36 15.01 16.27
N GLY A 419 -0.74 16.22 15.82
CA GLY A 419 -0.67 16.61 14.41
C GLY A 419 -1.40 15.70 13.42
N PHE A 420 -1.03 15.80 12.14
CA PHE A 420 -1.56 14.97 11.06
C PHE A 420 -0.52 13.90 10.62
N PRO A 421 -0.42 12.73 11.28
CA PRO A 421 0.46 11.64 10.80
C PRO A 421 -0.03 10.99 9.49
N GLN A 422 -1.17 11.41 8.94
CA GLN A 422 -1.76 10.93 7.69
C GLN A 422 -2.27 12.11 6.86
N LEU A 423 -2.70 11.87 5.61
CA LEU A 423 -3.22 12.90 4.70
C LEU A 423 -4.68 13.27 4.99
N VAL A 424 -5.08 14.52 4.70
CA VAL A 424 -6.50 14.96 4.67
C VAL A 424 -6.98 15.35 3.29
N GLU A 425 -8.30 15.38 3.10
CA GLU A 425 -9.01 15.84 1.89
C GLU A 425 -8.36 17.06 1.22
N ALA A 426 -8.11 18.14 1.96
CA ALA A 426 -7.54 19.37 1.40
C ALA A 426 -6.11 19.20 0.86
N GLU A 427 -5.30 18.35 1.49
CA GLU A 427 -3.95 18.02 0.99
C GLU A 427 -4.01 17.10 -0.23
N VAL A 428 -4.98 16.18 -0.25
CA VAL A 428 -5.23 15.28 -1.38
C VAL A 428 -5.69 16.07 -2.60
N GLU A 429 -6.64 17.00 -2.44
CA GLU A 429 -7.02 17.93 -3.52
C GLU A 429 -5.81 18.72 -4.01
N GLN A 430 -5.02 19.29 -3.09
CA GLN A 430 -3.81 20.03 -3.44
C GLN A 430 -2.77 19.17 -4.21
N LEU A 431 -2.64 17.88 -3.89
CA LEU A 431 -1.78 16.95 -4.64
C LEU A 431 -2.29 16.68 -6.05
N LEU A 432 -3.60 16.48 -6.25
CA LEU A 432 -4.21 16.32 -7.57
C LEU A 432 -4.08 17.59 -8.42
N ASP A 433 -4.32 18.76 -7.82
CA ASP A 433 -4.14 20.08 -8.42
C ASP A 433 -2.71 20.33 -8.90
N ARG A 434 -1.72 20.01 -8.05
CA ARG A 434 -0.30 20.14 -8.40
C ARG A 434 0.12 19.17 -9.51
N ALA A 435 -0.41 17.95 -9.51
CA ALA A 435 -0.16 16.98 -10.57
C ALA A 435 -0.71 17.46 -11.93
N ALA A 436 -1.98 17.86 -11.99
CA ALA A 436 -2.61 18.41 -13.20
C ALA A 436 -1.98 19.74 -13.67
N ALA A 437 -1.25 20.44 -12.79
CA ALA A 437 -0.46 21.62 -13.15
C ALA A 437 0.98 21.32 -13.64
N ALA A 438 1.49 20.09 -13.48
CA ALA A 438 2.90 19.75 -13.68
C ALA A 438 3.33 19.49 -15.14
N SER A 439 2.39 19.16 -16.04
CA SER A 439 2.62 18.98 -17.48
C SER A 439 1.56 19.73 -18.29
N ALA A 440 1.88 20.19 -19.51
CA ALA A 440 0.87 20.77 -20.42
C ALA A 440 -0.01 19.73 -21.13
N SER A 441 0.16 18.44 -20.82
CA SER A 441 -0.73 17.35 -21.25
C SER A 441 -2.00 17.32 -20.40
N ASP A 442 -3.10 16.79 -20.95
CA ASP A 442 -4.39 16.60 -20.24
C ASP A 442 -4.97 15.18 -20.43
N ASP A 443 -4.12 14.19 -20.71
CA ASP A 443 -4.47 12.79 -20.95
C ASP A 443 -3.97 11.82 -19.86
N ALA A 444 -3.64 12.29 -18.65
CA ALA A 444 -3.29 11.43 -17.52
C ALA A 444 -4.49 11.07 -16.61
N ILE A 445 -4.25 10.09 -15.74
CA ILE A 445 -5.02 9.80 -14.53
C ILE A 445 -4.08 9.88 -13.34
N ILE A 446 -4.52 10.53 -12.27
CA ILE A 446 -3.78 10.76 -11.04
C ILE A 446 -4.59 10.14 -9.89
N ALA A 447 -3.96 9.33 -9.04
CA ALA A 447 -4.57 8.73 -7.85
C ALA A 447 -3.68 8.95 -6.62
N VAL A 448 -4.30 9.24 -5.48
CA VAL A 448 -3.63 9.34 -4.17
C VAL A 448 -4.20 8.29 -3.24
N VAL A 449 -3.33 7.58 -2.52
CA VAL A 449 -3.68 6.57 -1.52
C VAL A 449 -2.96 6.82 -0.20
N ASP A 450 -3.53 6.35 0.90
CA ASP A 450 -2.89 6.37 2.23
C ASP A 450 -1.81 5.28 2.39
N ARG A 451 -1.24 5.19 3.59
CA ARG A 451 -0.25 4.18 3.98
C ARG A 451 -0.72 2.73 3.77
N GLY A 452 -2.03 2.49 3.89
CA GLY A 452 -2.70 1.19 3.73
C GLY A 452 -3.25 0.93 2.31
N GLY A 453 -3.15 1.89 1.39
CA GLY A 453 -3.61 1.77 0.01
C GLY A 453 -5.10 2.02 -0.20
N ASN A 454 -5.79 2.60 0.78
CA ASN A 454 -7.14 3.11 0.61
C ASN A 454 -7.09 4.33 -0.31
N ILE A 455 -8.05 4.46 -1.23
CA ILE A 455 -8.08 5.55 -2.21
C ILE A 455 -8.62 6.81 -1.54
N LEU A 456 -7.82 7.88 -1.54
CA LEU A 456 -8.20 9.16 -0.91
C LEU A 456 -8.69 10.20 -1.91
N GLY A 457 -8.29 10.07 -3.18
CA GLY A 457 -8.69 10.97 -4.26
C GLY A 457 -8.20 10.49 -5.61
N VAL A 458 -9.00 10.70 -6.65
CA VAL A 458 -8.67 10.36 -8.05
C VAL A 458 -9.08 11.52 -8.94
N ARG A 459 -8.19 11.93 -9.85
CA ARG A 459 -8.49 12.87 -10.94
C ARG A 459 -8.22 12.20 -12.29
N VAL A 460 -9.18 12.30 -13.20
CA VAL A 460 -9.04 11.92 -14.61
C VAL A 460 -9.05 13.21 -15.41
N GLU A 461 -7.98 13.46 -16.16
CA GLU A 461 -7.81 14.71 -16.90
C GLU A 461 -8.73 14.81 -18.13
N GLN A 462 -8.82 16.00 -18.73
CA GLN A 462 -9.90 16.30 -19.67
C GLN A 462 -9.85 15.47 -20.97
N GLN A 463 -8.67 15.25 -21.55
CA GLN A 463 -8.51 14.34 -22.69
C GLN A 463 -8.62 12.86 -22.27
N ALA A 464 -8.18 12.49 -21.05
CA ALA A 464 -8.36 11.12 -20.54
C ALA A 464 -9.86 10.75 -20.40
N LEU A 465 -10.68 11.66 -19.85
CA LEU A 465 -12.15 11.51 -19.82
C LEU A 465 -12.76 11.38 -21.22
N ALA A 466 -12.27 12.17 -22.18
CA ALA A 466 -12.76 12.12 -23.57
C ALA A 466 -12.35 10.83 -24.31
N ASN A 467 -11.20 10.24 -23.95
CA ASN A 467 -10.69 8.99 -24.50
C ASN A 467 -11.40 7.75 -23.92
N LEU A 468 -11.98 7.84 -22.72
CA LEU A 468 -12.54 6.71 -21.95
C LEU A 468 -14.03 6.91 -21.56
N PRO A 469 -14.96 7.03 -22.54
CA PRO A 469 -16.38 7.29 -22.27
C PRO A 469 -17.18 6.07 -21.75
N ASP A 470 -16.56 4.90 -21.62
CA ASP A 470 -17.16 3.66 -21.10
C ASP A 470 -16.70 3.42 -19.65
N VAL A 471 -17.65 3.19 -18.73
CA VAL A 471 -17.37 3.07 -17.29
C VAL A 471 -16.40 1.93 -16.96
N ARG A 472 -16.47 0.80 -17.67
CA ARG A 472 -15.54 -0.34 -17.48
C ARG A 472 -14.12 0.03 -17.89
N SER A 473 -13.97 0.69 -19.03
CA SER A 473 -12.69 1.17 -19.54
C SER A 473 -12.09 2.27 -18.65
N LEU A 474 -12.93 3.15 -18.10
CA LEU A 474 -12.55 4.21 -17.16
C LEU A 474 -12.11 3.63 -15.81
N VAL A 475 -12.89 2.75 -15.20
CA VAL A 475 -12.54 2.03 -13.94
C VAL A 475 -11.21 1.32 -14.09
N PHE A 476 -11.04 0.53 -15.16
CA PHE A 476 -9.81 -0.21 -15.43
C PHE A 476 -8.60 0.72 -15.59
N ALA A 477 -8.77 1.88 -16.24
CA ALA A 477 -7.72 2.89 -16.36
C ALA A 477 -7.37 3.54 -15.02
N ILE A 478 -8.37 3.84 -14.17
CA ILE A 478 -8.16 4.39 -12.82
C ILE A 478 -7.41 3.40 -11.93
N ASP A 479 -7.76 2.11 -11.95
CA ASP A 479 -7.01 1.06 -11.25
C ASP A 479 -5.53 1.02 -11.69
N GLY A 480 -5.20 1.52 -12.90
CA GLY A 480 -3.82 1.65 -13.36
C GLY A 480 -3.02 2.74 -12.64
N ALA A 481 -3.65 3.87 -12.30
CA ALA A 481 -3.06 4.91 -11.45
C ALA A 481 -3.01 4.46 -9.99
N VAL A 482 -4.07 3.83 -9.49
CA VAL A 482 -4.15 3.29 -8.12
C VAL A 482 -3.07 2.23 -7.88
N ALA A 483 -2.81 1.33 -8.84
CA ALA A 483 -1.74 0.34 -8.74
C ALA A 483 -0.35 0.99 -8.56
N LYS A 484 -0.06 2.10 -9.27
CA LYS A 484 1.19 2.87 -9.08
C LYS A 484 1.25 3.56 -7.72
N ALA A 485 0.15 4.15 -7.27
CA ALA A 485 0.05 4.79 -5.96
C ALA A 485 0.29 3.77 -4.83
N ARG A 486 -0.35 2.60 -4.93
CA ARG A 486 -0.19 1.46 -4.01
C ARG A 486 1.23 0.89 -4.02
N THR A 487 1.89 0.72 -5.18
CA THR A 487 3.31 0.30 -5.19
C THR A 487 4.17 1.23 -4.34
N ALA A 488 4.01 2.54 -4.48
CA ALA A 488 4.81 3.50 -3.73
C ALA A 488 4.52 3.45 -2.22
N ALA A 489 3.25 3.42 -1.83
CA ALA A 489 2.83 3.34 -0.43
C ALA A 489 3.24 2.00 0.22
N PHE A 490 3.06 0.87 -0.47
CA PHE A 490 3.24 -0.46 0.10
C PHE A 490 4.70 -0.87 0.28
N PHE A 491 5.58 -0.47 -0.65
CA PHE A 491 7.00 -0.89 -0.65
C PHE A 491 7.90 0.07 0.13
N SER A 492 7.53 1.34 0.23
CA SER A 492 8.32 2.29 1.01
C SER A 492 8.26 1.98 2.51
N ASN A 493 9.31 2.40 3.22
CA ASN A 493 9.40 2.43 4.68
C ASN A 493 9.87 3.81 5.16
N GLY A 494 9.43 4.20 6.34
CA GLY A 494 9.46 5.59 6.80
C GLY A 494 8.85 5.76 8.17
N ASP A 495 9.71 5.72 9.18
CA ASP A 495 9.36 5.87 10.59
C ASP A 495 10.51 6.57 11.35
N PRO A 496 10.27 7.74 11.97
CA PRO A 496 11.27 8.47 12.75
C PRO A 496 11.82 7.64 13.92
N ASP A 497 10.99 6.86 14.61
CA ASP A 497 11.34 6.15 15.84
C ASP A 497 12.32 5.01 15.56
N ASN A 498 12.10 4.30 14.45
CA ASN A 498 13.02 3.28 13.96
C ASN A 498 14.25 3.90 13.27
N GLY A 499 14.21 5.21 12.96
CA GLY A 499 15.21 5.90 12.15
C GLY A 499 15.39 5.26 10.77
N THR A 500 14.34 4.61 10.23
CA THR A 500 14.41 3.89 8.97
C THR A 500 13.63 4.55 7.85
N LEU A 501 14.28 4.64 6.70
CA LEU A 501 13.83 5.46 5.58
C LEU A 501 14.22 4.83 4.25
N ALA A 502 13.25 4.56 3.38
CA ALA A 502 13.49 4.18 2.00
C ALA A 502 12.29 4.52 1.09
N PRO A 503 12.41 5.52 0.19
CA PRO A 503 11.41 5.79 -0.83
C PRO A 503 11.52 4.74 -1.95
N LEU A 504 10.72 3.68 -1.88
CA LEU A 504 10.71 2.62 -2.89
C LEU A 504 9.64 2.92 -3.94
N THR A 505 10.01 3.75 -4.91
CA THR A 505 9.17 4.13 -6.07
C THR A 505 8.85 2.92 -6.97
N SER A 506 7.81 3.01 -7.81
CA SER A 506 7.50 1.93 -8.77
C SER A 506 8.66 1.63 -9.74
N ARG A 507 9.52 2.62 -10.03
CA ARG A 507 10.77 2.43 -10.78
C ARG A 507 11.77 1.54 -10.02
N LEU A 508 11.99 1.81 -8.73
CA LEU A 508 12.91 1.01 -7.93
C LEU A 508 12.39 -0.43 -7.79
N VAL A 509 11.10 -0.60 -7.49
CA VAL A 509 10.46 -1.91 -7.37
C VAL A 509 10.65 -2.72 -8.66
N GLN A 510 10.52 -2.11 -9.85
CA GLN A 510 10.83 -2.78 -11.11
C GLN A 510 12.29 -3.24 -11.22
N PHE A 511 13.23 -2.36 -10.87
CA PHE A 511 14.65 -2.65 -10.95
C PHE A 511 15.05 -3.83 -10.04
N VAL A 512 14.29 -4.09 -8.97
CA VAL A 512 14.48 -5.23 -8.05
C VAL A 512 13.45 -6.37 -8.22
N SER A 513 12.47 -6.26 -9.13
CA SER A 513 11.62 -7.37 -9.55
C SER A 513 12.25 -8.15 -10.69
N GLN A 514 12.54 -7.46 -11.80
CA GLN A 514 12.98 -8.06 -13.06
C GLN A 514 12.12 -9.28 -13.43
N SER A 515 10.80 -9.10 -13.31
CA SER A 515 9.78 -10.02 -13.76
C SER A 515 9.76 -10.11 -15.28
N THR A 516 9.40 -11.28 -15.80
CA THR A 516 8.94 -11.41 -17.19
C THR A 516 7.47 -11.01 -17.23
N VAL A 517 7.12 -10.03 -18.06
CA VAL A 517 5.73 -9.61 -18.26
C VAL A 517 5.45 -9.56 -19.75
N THR A 518 4.49 -10.35 -20.20
CA THR A 518 4.19 -10.53 -21.61
C THR A 518 3.25 -9.46 -22.14
N GLN A 519 3.29 -9.22 -23.46
CA GLN A 519 2.34 -8.35 -24.14
C GLN A 519 0.89 -8.79 -23.85
N ARG A 520 0.62 -10.10 -23.72
CA ARG A 520 -0.72 -10.64 -23.48
C ARG A 520 -1.28 -10.31 -22.10
N GLU A 521 -0.41 -10.06 -21.12
CA GLU A 521 -0.78 -9.64 -19.77
C GLU A 521 -1.00 -8.11 -19.70
N VAL A 522 -0.15 -7.32 -20.35
CA VAL A 522 -0.27 -5.85 -20.38
C VAL A 522 -1.46 -5.37 -21.23
N GLU A 523 -1.71 -6.03 -22.37
CA GLU A 523 -2.80 -5.71 -23.30
C GLU A 523 -4.06 -6.55 -22.99
N SER A 524 -4.49 -6.49 -21.74
CA SER A 524 -5.67 -7.19 -21.23
C SER A 524 -6.42 -6.38 -20.17
N ASN A 525 -7.65 -6.77 -19.86
CA ASN A 525 -8.51 -6.10 -18.87
C ASN A 525 -9.39 -7.14 -18.16
N PRO A 526 -9.32 -7.30 -16.82
CA PRO A 526 -10.05 -8.36 -16.12
C PRO A 526 -11.57 -8.11 -16.10
N ASN A 527 -11.98 -6.89 -16.42
CA ASN A 527 -13.37 -6.46 -16.42
C ASN A 527 -14.04 -6.64 -17.81
N SER A 528 -13.35 -7.20 -18.82
CA SER A 528 -13.76 -7.14 -20.23
C SER A 528 -15.08 -7.86 -20.54
N GLU A 529 -15.32 -9.04 -19.94
CA GLU A 529 -16.49 -9.88 -20.26
C GLU A 529 -17.68 -9.67 -19.31
N LEU A 530 -17.58 -8.75 -18.35
CA LEU A 530 -18.74 -8.25 -17.60
C LEU A 530 -19.77 -7.70 -18.59
N ALA A 531 -21.03 -8.13 -18.48
CA ALA A 531 -22.05 -7.81 -19.49
C ALA A 531 -22.30 -6.28 -19.60
N PRO A 532 -22.91 -5.75 -20.68
CA PRO A 532 -23.06 -4.31 -20.90
C PRO A 532 -24.08 -3.58 -19.99
N ALA A 533 -24.46 -4.18 -18.86
CA ALA A 533 -25.12 -3.51 -17.73
C ALA A 533 -24.13 -3.51 -16.55
N PRO A 534 -24.03 -2.43 -15.73
CA PRO A 534 -22.90 -2.23 -14.81
C PRO A 534 -22.55 -3.38 -13.85
N ASN A 535 -23.51 -4.24 -13.47
CA ASN A 535 -23.28 -5.40 -12.60
C ASN A 535 -23.66 -6.72 -13.30
N GLY A 536 -23.24 -6.89 -14.55
CA GLY A 536 -23.57 -8.06 -15.37
C GLY A 536 -22.69 -9.28 -15.06
N THR A 537 -23.32 -10.42 -14.75
CA THR A 537 -22.66 -11.72 -14.48
C THR A 537 -21.73 -12.13 -15.63
N GLN A 538 -20.50 -12.52 -15.32
CA GLN A 538 -19.57 -13.11 -16.29
C GLN A 538 -20.00 -14.56 -16.63
N THR A 539 -19.42 -15.13 -17.69
CA THR A 539 -19.55 -16.57 -17.93
C THR A 539 -18.19 -17.17 -18.32
N VAL A 540 -17.86 -18.32 -17.73
CA VAL A 540 -16.66 -19.12 -18.03
C VAL A 540 -16.45 -19.27 -19.54
N ALA A 541 -17.53 -19.49 -20.30
CA ALA A 541 -17.47 -19.67 -21.75
C ALA A 541 -17.11 -18.39 -22.53
N ALA A 542 -17.48 -17.21 -22.04
CA ALA A 542 -17.08 -15.93 -22.64
C ALA A 542 -15.63 -15.60 -22.30
N VAL A 543 -15.25 -15.70 -21.02
CA VAL A 543 -13.89 -15.48 -20.53
C VAL A 543 -12.90 -16.41 -21.22
N ASN A 544 -13.17 -17.72 -21.27
CA ASN A 544 -12.26 -18.68 -21.89
C ASN A 544 -12.14 -18.51 -23.42
N ALA A 545 -13.09 -17.84 -24.07
CA ALA A 545 -13.01 -17.45 -25.47
C ALA A 545 -12.38 -16.05 -25.69
N SER A 546 -12.25 -15.23 -24.66
CA SER A 546 -11.81 -13.84 -24.77
C SER A 546 -10.31 -13.71 -24.99
N THR A 547 -9.94 -12.89 -25.97
CA THR A 547 -8.56 -12.46 -26.21
C THR A 547 -8.22 -11.14 -25.52
N VAL A 548 -9.13 -10.58 -24.71
CA VAL A 548 -8.97 -9.31 -23.98
C VAL A 548 -9.01 -9.52 -22.46
N TYR A 549 -9.73 -10.53 -21.96
CA TYR A 549 -9.70 -10.89 -20.54
C TYR A 549 -8.27 -11.22 -20.09
N GLY A 550 -7.90 -10.86 -18.86
CA GLY A 550 -6.57 -11.05 -18.28
C GLY A 550 -6.21 -9.98 -17.25
N PRO A 551 -4.97 -9.99 -16.70
CA PRO A 551 -4.59 -9.18 -15.54
C PRO A 551 -4.50 -7.67 -15.78
N GLY A 552 -4.25 -7.24 -17.02
CA GLY A 552 -3.99 -5.84 -17.38
C GLY A 552 -2.79 -5.22 -16.66
N THR A 553 -1.69 -5.97 -16.52
CA THR A 553 -0.55 -5.60 -15.67
C THR A 553 0.06 -4.24 -16.03
N VAL A 554 0.37 -3.41 -15.01
CA VAL A 554 0.97 -2.07 -15.18
C VAL A 554 2.50 -2.16 -15.03
N ALA A 555 3.13 -2.82 -15.98
CA ALA A 555 4.56 -3.13 -15.98
C ALA A 555 5.15 -3.03 -17.40
N PRO A 556 6.47 -2.86 -17.55
CA PRO A 556 7.10 -2.84 -18.87
C PRO A 556 7.04 -4.23 -19.52
N ILE A 557 6.66 -4.29 -20.80
CA ILE A 557 6.68 -5.54 -21.56
C ILE A 557 8.13 -6.04 -21.70
N GLY A 558 8.33 -7.34 -21.59
CA GLY A 558 9.57 -8.00 -21.96
C GLY A 558 9.98 -9.16 -21.06
N LEU A 559 11.21 -9.65 -21.31
CA LEU A 559 11.84 -10.67 -20.48
C LEU A 559 12.53 -10.06 -19.28
N GLY A 560 12.24 -10.61 -18.11
CA GLY A 560 13.00 -10.39 -16.90
C GLY A 560 14.19 -11.35 -16.77
N GLY A 561 14.64 -11.58 -15.53
CA GLY A 561 15.54 -12.68 -15.21
C GLY A 561 17.03 -12.34 -14.99
N HIS A 562 17.43 -11.07 -14.93
CA HIS A 562 18.84 -10.66 -14.81
C HIS A 562 19.06 -9.53 -13.79
N PHE A 563 20.19 -9.58 -13.07
CA PHE A 563 20.62 -8.51 -12.17
C PHE A 563 22.15 -8.30 -12.15
N PRO A 564 22.66 -7.12 -12.56
CA PRO A 564 21.92 -5.94 -12.98
C PRO A 564 21.09 -6.15 -14.27
N PRO A 565 20.02 -5.37 -14.47
CA PRO A 565 19.18 -5.44 -15.67
C PRO A 565 20.00 -5.30 -16.96
N GLY A 566 19.68 -6.10 -17.97
CA GLY A 566 20.36 -6.06 -19.28
C GLY A 566 21.77 -6.65 -19.30
N VAL A 567 22.22 -7.34 -18.24
CA VAL A 567 23.53 -8.03 -18.22
C VAL A 567 23.32 -9.54 -18.43
N GLU A 568 23.62 -10.00 -19.65
CA GLU A 568 23.68 -11.44 -20.03
C GLU A 568 24.51 -12.25 -19.00
N TYR A 569 24.09 -13.49 -18.75
CA TYR A 569 24.68 -14.45 -17.80
C TYR A 569 24.76 -13.99 -16.33
N THR A 570 23.79 -13.19 -15.86
CA THR A 570 23.61 -12.86 -14.44
C THR A 570 22.40 -13.55 -13.82
N PRO A 571 22.43 -13.88 -12.51
CA PRO A 571 21.27 -14.41 -11.81
C PRO A 571 20.19 -13.34 -11.61
N PRO A 572 18.91 -13.75 -11.50
CA PRO A 572 17.77 -12.87 -11.29
C PRO A 572 17.68 -12.28 -9.87
N VAL A 573 17.17 -11.05 -9.76
CA VAL A 573 16.95 -10.33 -8.48
C VAL A 573 15.68 -10.76 -7.77
N ASP A 574 15.62 -10.38 -6.50
CA ASP A 574 14.73 -10.78 -5.44
C ASP A 574 13.24 -10.96 -5.80
N LEU A 575 12.56 -9.96 -6.39
CA LEU A 575 11.08 -9.86 -6.40
C LEU A 575 10.41 -10.26 -7.73
N PHE A 576 10.86 -11.34 -8.39
CA PHE A 576 10.24 -11.83 -9.63
C PHE A 576 8.73 -12.14 -9.43
N GLY A 577 7.88 -11.65 -10.33
CA GLY A 577 6.43 -11.87 -10.31
C GLY A 577 5.64 -10.99 -9.31
N ILE A 578 6.28 -9.97 -8.71
CA ILE A 578 5.64 -9.09 -7.70
C ILE A 578 4.34 -8.43 -8.19
N GLU A 579 4.25 -8.18 -9.50
CA GLU A 579 3.12 -7.58 -10.21
C GLU A 579 1.80 -8.36 -10.07
N HIS A 580 1.88 -9.65 -9.71
CA HIS A 580 0.73 -10.55 -9.54
C HIS A 580 0.13 -10.46 -8.12
N THR A 581 0.90 -9.95 -7.16
CA THR A 581 0.53 -9.88 -5.73
C THR A 581 -0.38 -8.67 -5.42
N ASN A 582 -0.93 -8.66 -4.20
CA ASN A 582 -1.79 -7.60 -3.66
C ASN A 582 -3.03 -7.35 -4.55
N ARG A 583 -3.63 -8.45 -5.01
CA ARG A 583 -4.90 -8.52 -5.76
C ARG A 583 -6.03 -9.19 -4.95
N ASP A 584 -5.78 -9.44 -3.67
CA ASP A 584 -6.72 -10.03 -2.74
C ASP A 584 -7.93 -9.10 -2.48
N SER A 585 -9.08 -9.70 -2.21
CA SER A 585 -10.39 -9.03 -2.26
C SER A 585 -11.34 -9.72 -1.30
N LEU A 586 -12.27 -8.98 -0.68
CA LEU A 586 -13.32 -9.49 0.19
C LEU A 586 -14.38 -10.32 -0.58
N VAL A 587 -14.28 -10.38 -1.90
CA VAL A 587 -14.95 -11.37 -2.74
C VAL A 587 -13.89 -12.21 -3.45
N HIS A 588 -13.77 -13.49 -3.07
CA HIS A 588 -12.92 -14.46 -3.77
C HIS A 588 -13.64 -14.94 -5.06
N PRO A 589 -12.94 -15.09 -6.20
CA PRO A 589 -13.53 -15.47 -7.49
C PRO A 589 -13.85 -16.98 -7.59
N GLY A 590 -14.53 -17.52 -6.58
CA GLY A 590 -15.06 -18.89 -6.58
C GLY A 590 -14.02 -20.00 -6.81
N ALA A 591 -14.46 -21.03 -7.51
CA ALA A 591 -13.66 -22.17 -7.97
C ALA A 591 -13.45 -22.16 -9.49
N ASP A 592 -14.17 -21.32 -10.25
CA ASP A 592 -13.88 -21.06 -11.68
C ASP A 592 -12.79 -20.00 -11.91
N GLY A 593 -12.38 -19.27 -10.87
CA GLY A 593 -11.30 -18.27 -10.90
C GLY A 593 -11.70 -16.93 -11.52
N ILE A 594 -13.00 -16.69 -11.77
CA ILE A 594 -13.51 -15.53 -12.50
C ILE A 594 -14.45 -14.71 -11.61
N LYS A 595 -14.01 -13.53 -11.13
CA LYS A 595 -14.85 -12.66 -10.29
C LYS A 595 -16.14 -12.24 -11.02
N GLY A 596 -17.27 -12.30 -10.34
CA GLY A 596 -18.58 -11.92 -10.88
C GLY A 596 -19.32 -13.05 -11.60
N THR A 597 -19.02 -14.32 -11.29
CA THR A 597 -19.78 -15.49 -11.74
C THR A 597 -20.84 -15.88 -10.69
N ALA A 598 -21.07 -17.16 -10.41
CA ALA A 598 -22.13 -17.63 -9.51
C ALA A 598 -21.60 -18.31 -8.23
N ASP A 599 -20.29 -18.58 -8.19
CA ASP A 599 -19.56 -19.21 -7.09
C ASP A 599 -18.60 -18.24 -6.37
N ASP A 600 -18.63 -16.94 -6.73
CA ASP A 600 -18.04 -15.84 -5.94
C ASP A 600 -18.31 -16.01 -4.43
N ILE A 601 -17.25 -15.99 -3.63
CA ILE A 601 -17.32 -16.20 -2.17
C ILE A 601 -17.06 -14.88 -1.46
N ALA A 602 -18.08 -14.34 -0.79
CA ALA A 602 -17.89 -13.22 0.13
C ALA A 602 -17.13 -13.70 1.38
N LEU A 603 -15.99 -13.06 1.67
CA LEU A 603 -15.14 -13.35 2.82
C LEU A 603 -15.53 -12.42 3.99
N PRO A 604 -15.51 -12.88 5.25
CA PRO A 604 -15.86 -12.05 6.40
C PRO A 604 -14.81 -10.95 6.67
N ASN A 605 -13.54 -11.25 6.39
CA ASN A 605 -12.41 -10.32 6.48
C ASN A 605 -11.36 -10.71 5.41
N ARG A 606 -10.33 -9.87 5.28
CA ARG A 606 -9.15 -10.15 4.45
C ARG A 606 -8.57 -11.55 4.76
N PHE A 607 -8.19 -12.28 3.72
CA PHE A 607 -7.70 -13.67 3.78
C PHE A 607 -8.64 -14.71 4.42
N ASN A 608 -9.94 -14.40 4.57
CA ASN A 608 -10.94 -15.27 5.23
C ASN A 608 -10.67 -15.54 6.72
N VAL A 609 -10.04 -14.59 7.42
CA VAL A 609 -9.86 -14.68 8.87
C VAL A 609 -11.20 -14.45 9.59
N ALA A 610 -11.49 -15.22 10.64
CA ALA A 610 -12.67 -15.01 11.47
C ALA A 610 -12.50 -13.84 12.46
N ASN A 611 -13.54 -13.03 12.68
CA ASN A 611 -13.50 -11.84 13.54
C ASN A 611 -12.92 -12.11 14.94
N ALA A 612 -13.24 -13.27 15.53
CA ALA A 612 -12.77 -13.67 16.86
C ALA A 612 -11.25 -13.85 16.97
N ASN A 613 -10.53 -13.95 15.84
CA ASN A 613 -9.08 -14.10 15.79
C ASN A 613 -8.37 -12.76 15.48
N ILE A 614 -9.10 -11.70 15.09
CA ILE A 614 -8.55 -10.37 14.79
C ILE A 614 -8.65 -9.51 16.06
N PRO A 615 -7.53 -8.99 16.62
CA PRO A 615 -7.61 -8.09 17.76
C PRO A 615 -8.29 -6.76 17.42
N MET A 616 -8.83 -6.08 18.44
CA MET A 616 -9.43 -4.75 18.29
C MET A 616 -8.40 -3.77 17.68
N GLY A 617 -8.83 -2.97 16.70
CA GLY A 617 -7.96 -2.03 15.96
C GLY A 617 -7.01 -2.65 14.94
N GLN A 618 -6.83 -3.98 14.91
CA GLN A 618 -5.82 -4.66 14.07
C GLN A 618 -6.37 -5.18 12.72
N GLY A 619 -7.56 -4.73 12.33
CA GLY A 619 -8.17 -5.06 11.04
C GLY A 619 -7.36 -4.51 9.85
N THR A 620 -7.27 -5.27 8.76
CA THR A 620 -6.59 -4.84 7.54
C THR A 620 -7.52 -4.85 6.34
N ASN A 621 -7.67 -3.72 5.67
CA ASN A 621 -8.43 -3.62 4.42
C ASN A 621 -7.78 -4.43 3.30
N ALA A 622 -8.61 -4.99 2.42
CA ALA A 622 -8.16 -5.60 1.16
C ALA A 622 -7.85 -4.48 0.13
N PRO A 623 -6.88 -4.67 -0.78
CA PRO A 623 -6.51 -3.71 -1.83
C PRO A 623 -7.52 -3.72 -2.99
N GLU A 624 -8.79 -3.44 -2.69
CA GLU A 624 -9.91 -3.53 -3.62
C GLU A 624 -9.76 -2.63 -4.86
N SER A 625 -10.44 -3.02 -5.95
CA SER A 625 -10.53 -2.20 -7.16
C SER A 625 -11.31 -0.91 -6.87
N TYR A 626 -10.87 0.19 -7.48
CA TYR A 626 -11.62 1.44 -7.54
C TYR A 626 -13.08 1.21 -7.97
N GLY A 627 -13.34 0.32 -8.94
CA GLY A 627 -14.68 0.02 -9.43
C GLY A 627 -15.61 -0.60 -8.39
N LEU A 628 -15.06 -1.40 -7.48
CA LEU A 628 -15.82 -2.02 -6.38
C LEU A 628 -16.10 -0.98 -5.30
N ILE A 629 -15.08 -0.26 -4.82
CA ILE A 629 -15.24 0.73 -3.73
C ILE A 629 -16.19 1.87 -4.16
N SER A 630 -16.02 2.40 -5.38
CA SER A 630 -16.87 3.47 -5.94
C SER A 630 -18.30 3.06 -6.26
N GLY A 631 -18.62 1.76 -6.22
CA GLY A 631 -19.91 1.19 -6.63
C GLY A 631 -20.19 1.26 -8.14
N LEU A 632 -19.26 1.75 -8.95
CA LEU A 632 -19.43 1.90 -10.41
C LEU A 632 -19.37 0.57 -11.17
N LEU A 633 -18.69 -0.44 -10.61
CA LEU A 633 -18.47 -1.75 -11.21
C LEU A 633 -18.20 -2.78 -10.11
N THR A 634 -19.24 -3.29 -9.44
CA THR A 634 -19.11 -4.05 -8.18
C THR A 634 -18.25 -5.31 -8.29
N ASN A 635 -18.15 -5.88 -9.48
CA ASN A 635 -17.42 -7.13 -9.74
C ASN A 635 -15.96 -6.88 -10.20
N ALA A 636 -15.47 -5.64 -10.13
CA ALA A 636 -14.14 -5.29 -10.63
C ALA A 636 -12.99 -5.97 -9.85
N GLN A 637 -11.91 -6.29 -10.57
CA GLN A 637 -10.68 -6.85 -10.02
C GLN A 637 -9.55 -5.81 -10.03
N ALA A 638 -8.78 -5.74 -8.93
CA ALA A 638 -7.66 -4.81 -8.80
C ALA A 638 -6.46 -5.25 -9.64
N ARG A 639 -5.71 -4.28 -10.18
CA ARG A 639 -4.52 -4.52 -11.04
C ARG A 639 -3.24 -4.88 -10.27
N GLY A 640 -3.31 -4.95 -8.93
CA GLY A 640 -2.20 -5.33 -8.06
C GLY A 640 -1.07 -4.30 -8.01
N ILE A 641 0.18 -4.78 -8.03
CA ILE A 641 1.39 -3.95 -8.00
C ILE A 641 1.77 -3.49 -9.41
N ALA A 642 1.98 -2.18 -9.59
CA ALA A 642 2.52 -1.60 -10.81
C ALA A 642 4.05 -1.42 -10.71
N THR A 643 4.80 -1.90 -11.70
CA THR A 643 6.25 -1.68 -11.82
C THR A 643 6.63 -0.78 -13.01
N LEU A 644 5.64 -0.12 -13.63
CA LEU A 644 5.91 1.00 -14.54
C LEU A 644 6.09 2.31 -13.73
N PRO A 645 7.16 3.12 -13.98
CA PRO A 645 7.40 4.38 -13.29
C PRO A 645 6.21 5.35 -13.30
N GLY A 646 6.08 6.16 -12.24
CA GLY A 646 4.92 7.03 -11.99
C GLY A 646 4.26 6.84 -10.63
N GLY A 647 4.70 5.85 -9.83
CA GLY A 647 4.36 5.72 -8.41
C GLY A 647 5.44 6.33 -7.53
N ILE A 648 5.11 7.38 -6.78
CA ILE A 648 6.01 8.12 -5.87
C ILE A 648 5.41 8.14 -4.45
N PRO A 649 6.19 7.82 -3.40
CA PRO A 649 5.68 7.79 -2.03
C PRO A 649 5.54 9.19 -1.47
N ILE A 650 4.58 9.37 -0.55
CA ILE A 650 4.32 10.64 0.11
C ILE A 650 4.89 10.55 1.53
N PHE A 651 5.89 11.36 1.82
CA PHE A 651 6.56 11.44 3.12
C PHE A 651 6.26 12.78 3.79
N ARG A 652 5.96 12.75 5.08
CA ARG A 652 5.74 13.93 5.91
C ARG A 652 6.91 14.10 6.90
N ASP A 653 7.34 15.35 7.02
CA ASP A 653 8.12 15.87 8.14
C ASP A 653 7.27 15.78 9.40
N THR A 654 7.72 15.01 10.37
CA THR A 654 7.12 14.85 11.69
C THR A 654 7.99 15.43 12.81
N ASN A 655 9.32 15.35 12.69
CA ASN A 655 10.26 15.86 13.70
C ASN A 655 10.59 17.38 13.60
N ASN A 656 10.09 18.06 12.56
CA ASN A 656 10.30 19.48 12.23
C ASN A 656 11.71 19.87 11.75
N ASP A 657 12.48 18.96 11.13
CA ASP A 657 13.79 19.24 10.53
C ASP A 657 13.76 19.66 9.04
N SER A 658 12.58 19.67 8.41
CA SER A 658 12.34 19.93 6.98
C SER A 658 12.74 18.81 6.00
N VAL A 659 12.90 17.58 6.48
CA VAL A 659 12.93 16.33 5.67
C VAL A 659 11.62 15.57 5.91
N GLY A 660 11.14 14.81 4.91
CA GLY A 660 10.07 13.84 5.14
C GLY A 660 10.60 12.47 5.57
N GLU A 661 10.34 12.07 6.81
CA GLU A 661 10.67 10.72 7.31
C GLU A 661 9.47 9.80 7.56
N THR A 662 8.30 10.32 7.97
CA THR A 662 7.10 9.49 8.17
C THR A 662 6.42 9.21 6.83
N LEU A 663 6.19 7.94 6.50
CA LEU A 663 5.48 7.55 5.27
C LEU A 663 3.95 7.63 5.46
N VAL A 664 3.29 8.54 4.74
CA VAL A 664 1.84 8.82 4.89
C VAL A 664 0.99 8.34 3.71
N GLY A 665 1.60 7.86 2.63
CA GLY A 665 0.86 7.34 1.48
C GLY A 665 1.66 7.26 0.18
N GLY A 666 0.97 7.33 -0.95
CA GLY A 666 1.55 7.30 -2.28
C GLY A 666 0.69 8.02 -3.32
N ILE A 667 1.34 8.62 -4.32
CA ILE A 667 0.70 9.17 -5.51
C ILE A 667 1.10 8.34 -6.74
N GLY A 668 0.14 8.07 -7.61
CA GLY A 668 0.30 7.32 -8.86
C GLY A 668 -0.22 8.11 -10.04
N VAL A 669 0.60 8.26 -11.08
CA VAL A 669 0.22 8.92 -12.35
C VAL A 669 0.32 7.91 -13.49
N PHE A 670 -0.71 7.83 -14.33
CA PHE A 670 -0.80 6.86 -15.42
C PHE A 670 -1.39 7.50 -16.70
N PHE A 671 -0.79 7.24 -17.86
CA PHE A 671 -1.34 7.59 -19.17
C PHE A 671 -2.06 6.38 -19.82
N PRO A 672 -3.40 6.30 -19.78
CA PRO A 672 -4.16 5.14 -20.23
C PRO A 672 -4.39 5.05 -21.75
N GLY A 673 -4.15 6.14 -22.49
CA GLY A 673 -4.57 6.26 -23.89
C GLY A 673 -6.08 6.07 -24.06
N THR A 674 -6.49 5.29 -25.06
CA THR A 674 -7.90 4.97 -25.36
C THR A 674 -8.30 3.54 -24.94
N THR A 675 -7.46 2.84 -24.17
CA THR A 675 -7.69 1.42 -23.80
C THR A 675 -7.47 1.11 -22.32
N GLY A 676 -6.73 1.94 -21.57
CA GLY A 676 -6.28 1.63 -20.22
C GLY A 676 -5.07 0.68 -20.14
N PHE A 677 -4.57 0.18 -21.28
CA PHE A 677 -3.40 -0.70 -21.34
C PHE A 677 -2.11 0.10 -21.14
N ALA A 678 -1.17 -0.45 -20.37
CA ALA A 678 0.10 0.22 -20.11
C ALA A 678 1.04 0.23 -21.34
N SER A 679 0.71 -0.48 -22.42
CA SER A 679 1.43 -0.43 -23.70
C SER A 679 1.38 0.96 -24.36
N PHE A 680 0.34 1.75 -24.11
CA PHE A 680 0.26 3.14 -24.57
C PHE A 680 1.32 4.03 -23.90
N GLU A 681 1.40 4.00 -22.57
CA GLU A 681 2.36 4.80 -21.79
C GLU A 681 3.81 4.42 -22.13
N GLN A 682 4.07 3.13 -22.34
CA GLN A 682 5.36 2.60 -22.79
C GLN A 682 5.73 2.99 -24.23
N GLY A 683 4.77 3.48 -25.04
CA GLY A 683 4.96 3.65 -26.48
C GLY A 683 5.35 2.34 -27.18
N PHE A 684 4.78 1.22 -26.75
CA PHE A 684 5.11 -0.11 -27.24
C PHE A 684 4.59 -0.34 -28.67
N VAL A 685 5.43 -0.96 -29.51
CA VAL A 685 5.12 -1.31 -30.90
C VAL A 685 5.63 -2.73 -31.19
N GLN A 686 4.70 -3.68 -31.27
CA GLN A 686 4.97 -5.09 -31.55
C GLN A 686 5.85 -5.28 -32.80
N GLY A 687 6.81 -6.22 -32.72
CA GLY A 687 7.72 -6.60 -33.80
C GLY A 687 8.87 -5.62 -34.05
N THR A 688 9.02 -4.56 -33.25
CA THR A 688 10.14 -3.61 -33.38
C THR A 688 11.37 -4.01 -32.57
N GLY A 689 11.23 -4.88 -31.57
CA GLY A 689 12.32 -5.31 -30.69
C GLY A 689 12.74 -4.26 -29.66
N GLN A 690 11.82 -3.39 -29.23
CA GLN A 690 12.03 -2.48 -28.09
C GLN A 690 12.43 -3.28 -26.84
N SER A 691 13.51 -2.86 -26.20
CA SER A 691 13.92 -3.45 -24.91
C SER A 691 13.08 -2.91 -23.76
N THR A 692 12.92 -3.72 -22.70
CA THR A 692 12.28 -3.33 -21.44
C THR A 692 12.86 -2.03 -20.87
N LEU A 693 14.16 -1.77 -21.07
CA LEU A 693 14.82 -0.52 -20.65
C LEU A 693 14.40 0.70 -21.50
N GLU A 694 14.07 0.54 -22.77
CA GLU A 694 13.52 1.62 -23.59
C GLU A 694 12.07 1.92 -23.20
N LEU A 695 11.25 0.88 -22.95
CA LEU A 695 9.86 1.03 -22.50
C LEU A 695 9.78 1.70 -21.11
N LEU A 696 10.69 1.36 -20.19
CA LEU A 696 10.84 1.99 -18.86
C LEU A 696 11.26 3.46 -18.87
N ASN A 697 11.73 3.95 -20.02
CA ASN A 697 12.20 5.32 -20.19
C ASN A 697 11.52 5.98 -21.41
N ALA A 698 10.34 5.48 -21.78
CA ALA A 698 9.48 6.07 -22.79
C ALA A 698 8.98 7.47 -22.35
N PRO A 699 8.62 8.37 -23.28
CA PRO A 699 8.28 9.75 -22.95
C PRO A 699 7.15 9.88 -21.90
N ARG A 700 6.04 9.15 -22.07
CA ARG A 700 4.91 9.19 -21.11
C ARG A 700 5.25 8.55 -19.76
N VAL A 701 6.09 7.52 -19.72
CA VAL A 701 6.59 6.91 -18.46
C VAL A 701 7.43 7.91 -17.65
N LEU A 702 8.34 8.64 -18.30
CA LEU A 702 9.16 9.66 -17.64
C LEU A 702 8.35 10.91 -17.27
N GLU A 703 7.34 11.24 -18.05
CA GLU A 703 6.39 12.30 -17.76
C GLU A 703 5.53 11.96 -16.53
N ALA A 704 4.98 10.74 -16.43
CA ALA A 704 4.22 10.28 -15.27
C ALA A 704 5.05 10.31 -13.98
N GLU A 705 6.30 9.84 -14.06
CA GLU A 705 7.26 9.89 -12.94
C GLU A 705 7.58 11.34 -12.53
N PHE A 706 7.74 12.26 -13.50
CA PHE A 706 7.96 13.67 -13.19
C PHE A 706 6.73 14.34 -12.57
N ILE A 707 5.52 14.10 -13.10
CA ILE A 707 4.27 14.67 -12.57
C ILE A 707 4.09 14.24 -11.10
N ALA A 708 4.27 12.95 -10.80
CA ALA A 708 4.18 12.43 -9.44
C ALA A 708 5.24 13.04 -8.50
N TYR A 709 6.49 13.16 -8.97
CA TYR A 709 7.58 13.80 -8.21
C TYR A 709 7.32 15.30 -7.96
N ALA A 710 6.79 16.01 -8.95
CA ALA A 710 6.48 17.43 -8.87
C ALA A 710 5.28 17.70 -7.94
N ALA A 711 4.27 16.83 -7.97
CA ALA A 711 3.11 16.89 -7.10
C ALA A 711 3.48 16.85 -5.62
N VAL A 712 4.34 15.92 -5.19
CA VAL A 712 4.82 15.85 -3.79
C VAL A 712 5.80 16.96 -3.38
N GLY A 713 6.07 17.94 -4.25
CA GLY A 713 6.99 19.06 -3.93
C GLY A 713 8.46 18.78 -4.19
N GLY A 714 8.81 17.59 -4.70
CA GLY A 714 10.19 17.18 -4.92
C GLY A 714 10.95 16.97 -3.61
N SER A 715 12.22 17.40 -3.55
CA SER A 715 13.11 17.09 -2.42
C SER A 715 14.05 18.25 -2.03
N ALA A 716 13.97 18.67 -0.77
CA ALA A 716 14.87 19.60 -0.10
C ALA A 716 16.30 19.02 -0.02
N LEU A 717 16.42 17.74 0.37
CA LEU A 717 17.72 17.07 0.48
C LEU A 717 18.45 17.03 -0.86
N ALA A 718 17.76 16.64 -1.94
CA ALA A 718 18.34 16.65 -3.30
C ALA A 718 18.77 18.06 -3.74
N GLN A 719 17.99 19.09 -3.37
CA GLN A 719 18.31 20.48 -3.69
C GLN A 719 19.50 21.00 -2.86
N GLY A 720 19.61 20.62 -1.59
CA GLY A 720 20.75 20.91 -0.72
C GLY A 720 22.04 20.21 -1.17
N ASP A 721 21.91 18.98 -1.68
CA ASP A 721 23.01 18.22 -2.30
C ASP A 721 23.49 18.89 -3.61
N GLY A 722 22.69 19.78 -4.19
CA GLY A 722 23.03 20.62 -5.35
C GLY A 722 22.44 20.17 -6.68
N ILE A 723 21.32 19.44 -6.66
CA ILE A 723 20.51 19.15 -7.85
C ILE A 723 19.56 20.33 -8.07
N ASN A 724 19.76 21.10 -9.14
CA ASN A 724 19.09 22.38 -9.32
C ASN A 724 17.64 22.23 -9.80
N GLY A 725 16.71 22.75 -9.01
CA GLY A 725 15.27 22.59 -9.21
C GLY A 725 14.74 21.25 -8.70
N ALA A 726 15.45 20.58 -7.78
CA ALA A 726 14.96 19.34 -7.19
C ALA A 726 13.82 19.56 -6.20
N GLN A 727 13.80 20.66 -5.45
CA GLN A 727 12.61 21.07 -4.70
C GLN A 727 11.70 21.90 -5.61
N ILE A 728 10.45 21.48 -5.75
CA ILE A 728 9.46 22.02 -6.67
C ILE A 728 8.48 22.91 -5.91
N GLY A 729 8.59 24.22 -6.13
CA GLY A 729 7.74 25.24 -5.52
C GLY A 729 6.30 25.22 -6.05
N SER A 730 5.77 26.40 -6.39
CA SER A 730 4.40 26.50 -6.91
C SER A 730 4.27 25.94 -8.34
N LEU A 731 3.19 25.19 -8.58
CA LEU A 731 2.77 24.68 -9.89
C LEU A 731 1.36 25.23 -10.17
N GLY A 732 1.14 25.85 -11.33
CA GLY A 732 -0.17 26.43 -11.69
C GLY A 732 -0.69 27.56 -10.77
N GLY A 733 0.12 28.03 -9.80
CA GLY A 733 -0.29 28.95 -8.73
C GLY A 733 -0.59 28.25 -7.39
N ILE A 734 -0.61 26.92 -7.36
CA ILE A 734 -0.80 26.08 -6.18
C ILE A 734 0.55 25.89 -5.49
N ASN A 735 0.64 26.12 -4.18
CA ASN A 735 1.88 25.91 -3.40
C ASN A 735 2.17 24.40 -3.23
N ARG A 736 3.30 24.02 -2.62
CA ARG A 736 3.46 22.63 -2.12
C ARG A 736 2.49 22.39 -0.95
N VAL A 737 2.14 21.13 -0.70
CA VAL A 737 1.57 20.74 0.60
C VAL A 737 2.62 21.03 1.66
N ASP A 738 2.23 21.56 2.82
CA ASP A 738 3.23 21.83 3.86
C ASP A 738 3.65 20.56 4.60
N ARG A 739 4.85 20.56 5.17
CA ARG A 739 5.51 19.39 5.77
C ARG A 739 5.71 18.18 4.82
N ILE A 740 5.36 18.23 3.54
CA ILE A 740 5.65 17.17 2.57
C ILE A 740 6.96 17.49 1.83
N ASP A 741 7.92 16.57 1.90
CA ASP A 741 9.18 16.59 1.14
C ASP A 741 9.67 15.15 0.89
N LEU A 742 10.09 14.83 -0.32
CA LEU A 742 10.55 13.47 -0.66
C LEU A 742 12.00 13.26 -0.16
N PRO A 743 12.27 12.25 0.68
CA PRO A 743 13.62 11.97 1.13
C PRO A 743 14.53 11.53 -0.03
N PHE A 744 15.81 11.88 0.06
CA PHE A 744 16.79 11.61 -1.00
C PHE A 744 18.09 11.05 -0.45
N GLY A 745 18.61 10.00 -1.10
CA GLY A 745 19.82 9.30 -0.67
C GLY A 745 20.26 8.22 -1.65
N ARG A 746 21.27 7.44 -1.26
CA ARG A 746 21.80 6.30 -2.01
C ARG A 746 21.26 4.99 -1.43
N LEU A 747 20.44 4.27 -2.19
CA LEU A 747 20.03 2.89 -1.87
C LEU A 747 20.89 1.91 -2.68
N ASP A 748 21.44 0.88 -2.05
CA ASP A 748 22.25 -0.16 -2.70
C ASP A 748 21.69 -1.56 -2.42
N LEU A 749 21.51 -2.38 -3.46
CA LEU A 749 21.22 -3.82 -3.35
C LEU A 749 22.42 -4.62 -3.86
N VAL A 750 23.00 -5.50 -3.03
CA VAL A 750 24.22 -6.28 -3.34
C VAL A 750 25.40 -5.40 -3.82
N GLY A 751 25.43 -4.12 -3.42
CA GLY A 751 26.44 -3.13 -3.83
C GLY A 751 26.17 -2.43 -5.17
N ILE A 752 25.02 -2.68 -5.79
CA ILE A 752 24.52 -1.97 -6.98
C ILE A 752 23.61 -0.83 -6.51
N ASN A 753 23.96 0.41 -6.85
CA ASN A 753 23.16 1.59 -6.55
C ASN A 753 21.86 1.58 -7.38
N LEU A 754 20.72 1.85 -6.74
CA LEU A 754 19.39 1.68 -7.32
C LEU A 754 18.86 2.97 -8.00
N PRO A 755 18.12 2.87 -9.12
CA PRO A 755 17.39 3.99 -9.72
C PRO A 755 16.08 4.25 -8.96
N VAL A 756 16.15 5.13 -7.97
CA VAL A 756 14.97 5.63 -7.23
C VAL A 756 14.11 6.54 -8.12
N LEU A 757 14.75 7.43 -8.87
CA LEU A 757 14.10 8.48 -9.66
C LEU A 757 14.82 8.65 -10.99
N GLY A 758 14.08 8.54 -12.10
CA GLY A 758 14.57 8.71 -13.46
C GLY A 758 15.52 7.59 -13.98
N PRO A 759 16.03 7.73 -15.21
CA PRO A 759 16.68 6.62 -15.93
C PRO A 759 17.99 6.06 -15.33
N THR A 760 18.61 6.72 -14.36
CA THR A 760 19.94 6.38 -13.83
C THR A 760 19.97 6.38 -12.30
N ALA A 761 20.80 5.55 -11.68
CA ALA A 761 20.91 5.50 -10.22
C ALA A 761 21.43 6.81 -9.58
N GLY A 762 20.83 7.18 -8.45
CA GLY A 762 21.17 8.39 -7.69
C GLY A 762 20.96 9.71 -8.46
N ARG A 763 21.80 10.71 -8.14
CA ARG A 763 21.67 12.12 -8.56
C ARG A 763 21.41 12.32 -10.05
N LEU A 764 22.07 11.53 -10.92
CA LEU A 764 21.97 11.70 -12.37
C LEU A 764 20.58 11.33 -12.92
N GLY A 765 19.88 10.37 -12.31
CA GLY A 765 18.51 10.04 -12.70
C GLY A 765 17.53 11.18 -12.40
N LEU A 766 17.67 11.82 -11.24
CA LEU A 766 16.87 12.97 -10.89
C LEU A 766 17.20 14.20 -11.76
N ASP A 767 18.48 14.49 -12.03
CA ASP A 767 18.87 15.53 -13.00
C ASP A 767 18.26 15.30 -14.40
N GLN A 768 18.19 14.04 -14.84
CA GLN A 768 17.54 13.62 -16.09
C GLN A 768 16.02 13.81 -16.03
N LEU A 769 15.35 13.36 -14.96
CA LEU A 769 13.90 13.46 -14.76
C LEU A 769 13.44 14.92 -14.74
N LEU A 770 14.14 15.78 -13.98
CA LEU A 770 13.93 17.23 -13.97
C LEU A 770 14.18 17.84 -15.35
N SER A 771 15.02 17.21 -16.19
CA SER A 771 15.25 17.68 -17.57
C SER A 771 14.15 17.27 -18.56
N VAL A 772 13.39 16.22 -18.26
CA VAL A 772 12.12 15.93 -18.96
C VAL A 772 11.09 16.97 -18.54
N GLY A 773 10.89 17.16 -17.23
CA GLY A 773 9.93 18.11 -16.68
C GLY A 773 10.05 19.54 -17.22
N ARG A 774 11.29 20.06 -17.33
CA ARG A 774 11.58 21.37 -17.93
C ARG A 774 11.12 21.52 -19.39
N GLY A 775 10.80 20.43 -20.10
CA GLY A 775 10.28 20.43 -21.46
C GLY A 775 8.76 20.26 -21.61
N LEU A 776 8.05 19.90 -20.53
CA LEU A 776 6.62 19.53 -20.58
C LEU A 776 5.66 20.72 -20.67
N GLY A 777 6.10 21.93 -20.31
CA GLY A 777 5.25 23.11 -20.22
C GLY A 777 4.60 23.27 -18.84
N THR A 778 3.37 23.78 -18.79
CA THR A 778 2.60 23.98 -17.55
C THR A 778 1.16 23.62 -17.80
N GLY A 779 0.58 22.84 -16.89
CA GLY A 779 -0.78 22.34 -16.99
C GLY A 779 -1.84 23.28 -16.45
N ASN A 780 -3.07 22.78 -16.45
CA ASN A 780 -4.20 23.42 -15.79
C ASN A 780 -4.51 22.60 -14.53
N PRO A 781 -4.38 23.14 -13.30
CA PRO A 781 -4.76 22.40 -12.09
C PRO A 781 -6.22 21.90 -12.19
N ASN A 782 -7.12 22.67 -12.81
CA ASN A 782 -8.53 22.31 -13.03
C ASN A 782 -8.72 21.41 -14.29
N SER A 783 -7.83 20.46 -14.55
CA SER A 783 -7.92 19.55 -15.71
C SER A 783 -8.86 18.38 -15.43
N GLY A 784 -9.89 18.23 -16.26
CA GLY A 784 -10.84 17.12 -16.17
C GLY A 784 -11.72 17.17 -14.92
N ALA A 785 -11.79 16.06 -14.17
CA ALA A 785 -12.65 15.96 -12.98
C ALA A 785 -12.11 15.01 -11.90
N ASN A 786 -12.33 15.38 -10.63
CA ASN A 786 -12.26 14.45 -9.50
C ASN A 786 -13.34 13.35 -9.68
N GLN A 787 -13.05 12.12 -9.26
CA GLN A 787 -13.94 10.97 -9.44
C GLN A 787 -14.55 10.51 -8.11
N GLN A 788 -15.72 9.86 -8.14
CA GLN A 788 -16.35 9.34 -6.93
C GLN A 788 -15.58 8.15 -6.35
N LEU A 789 -15.36 8.14 -5.03
CA LEU A 789 -14.62 7.10 -4.33
C LEU A 789 -15.53 6.05 -3.68
N ASN A 790 -16.77 6.41 -3.35
CA ASN A 790 -17.78 5.52 -2.80
C ASN A 790 -19.14 5.64 -3.51
N ALA A 791 -20.06 4.72 -3.22
CA ALA A 791 -21.41 4.71 -3.78
C ALA A 791 -22.29 5.91 -3.38
N ALA A 792 -21.91 6.66 -2.33
CA ALA A 792 -22.57 7.91 -1.93
C ALA A 792 -22.15 9.12 -2.80
N GLY A 793 -21.10 8.98 -3.63
CA GLY A 793 -20.64 10.04 -4.53
C GLY A 793 -19.58 10.98 -3.94
N THR A 794 -18.98 10.65 -2.78
CA THR A 794 -17.85 11.42 -2.24
C THR A 794 -16.69 11.43 -3.23
N VAL A 795 -16.03 12.57 -3.44
CA VAL A 795 -14.90 12.71 -4.40
C VAL A 795 -13.53 12.69 -3.73
N PHE A 796 -13.53 12.80 -2.40
CA PHE A 796 -12.38 12.67 -1.52
C PHE A 796 -12.75 11.80 -0.31
N SER A 797 -11.75 11.19 0.32
CA SER A 797 -11.89 10.59 1.64
C SER A 797 -11.45 11.60 2.70
N VAL A 798 -12.20 11.69 3.80
CA VAL A 798 -12.01 12.69 4.87
C VAL A 798 -10.57 12.66 5.43
N ARG A 799 -10.03 11.46 5.70
CA ARG A 799 -8.68 11.26 6.26
C ARG A 799 -8.08 9.92 5.84
N GLY A 800 -6.81 9.93 5.47
CA GLY A 800 -6.01 8.72 5.27
C GLY A 800 -5.73 7.98 6.57
N GLN A 801 -5.57 6.67 6.48
CA GLN A 801 -5.42 5.78 7.64
C GLN A 801 -3.97 5.30 7.81
N SER A 802 -3.58 5.09 9.06
CA SER A 802 -2.37 4.34 9.42
C SER A 802 -2.54 2.85 9.07
N VAL A 803 -1.49 2.04 9.28
CA VAL A 803 -1.54 0.59 9.08
C VAL A 803 -1.34 -0.15 10.39
N ALA A 804 -2.13 -1.22 10.60
CA ALA A 804 -2.08 -2.08 11.77
C ALA A 804 -0.69 -2.71 11.99
N GLU A 805 -0.24 -2.79 13.25
CA GLU A 805 1.09 -3.23 13.67
C GLU A 805 1.02 -4.18 14.88
N GLY A 806 1.92 -5.15 14.94
CA GLY A 806 1.91 -6.20 15.95
C GLY A 806 1.13 -7.43 15.48
N VAL A 807 0.23 -7.94 16.33
CA VAL A 807 -0.57 -9.14 16.04
C VAL A 807 -1.79 -8.74 15.20
N LEU A 808 -1.78 -9.13 13.93
CA LEU A 808 -2.91 -8.93 13.01
C LEU A 808 -3.91 -10.10 13.09
N VAL A 809 -3.41 -11.31 13.36
CA VAL A 809 -4.23 -12.50 13.66
C VAL A 809 -3.63 -13.22 14.86
N THR A 810 -4.47 -13.40 15.88
CA THR A 810 -4.15 -14.00 17.17
C THR A 810 -3.75 -15.48 16.99
N PRO A 811 -2.59 -15.92 17.52
CA PRO A 811 -2.18 -17.33 17.49
C PRO A 811 -3.22 -18.27 18.08
N HIS A 812 -3.74 -19.20 17.28
CA HIS A 812 -4.74 -20.19 17.68
C HIS A 812 -4.40 -21.62 17.23
N ASP A 813 -5.15 -22.61 17.75
CA ASP A 813 -5.02 -24.02 17.36
C ASP A 813 -5.60 -24.27 15.97
N ALA A 814 -4.94 -25.09 15.16
CA ALA A 814 -5.47 -25.54 13.87
C ALA A 814 -6.75 -26.38 14.08
N PRO A 815 -7.91 -26.07 13.45
CA PRO A 815 -9.15 -26.83 13.65
C PRO A 815 -9.07 -28.29 13.22
N GLY A 816 -8.23 -28.63 12.23
CA GLY A 816 -7.90 -30.01 11.86
C GLY A 816 -6.91 -30.72 12.80
N GLY A 817 -6.29 -29.98 13.74
CA GLY A 817 -5.17 -30.40 14.57
C GLY A 817 -3.81 -30.34 13.86
N GLY A 818 -2.73 -30.45 14.65
CA GLY A 818 -1.34 -30.43 14.15
C GLY A 818 -0.52 -29.33 14.82
N LEU A 819 -0.70 -28.10 14.35
CA LEU A 819 -0.21 -26.89 15.02
C LEU A 819 -1.19 -26.45 16.12
N THR A 820 -0.63 -26.00 17.24
CA THR A 820 -1.33 -25.36 18.35
C THR A 820 -1.00 -23.87 18.40
N ALA A 821 -1.81 -23.08 19.12
CA ALA A 821 -1.56 -21.68 19.42
C ALA A 821 -0.12 -21.45 19.96
N GLN A 822 0.38 -22.39 20.77
CA GLN A 822 1.74 -22.33 21.33
C GLN A 822 2.82 -22.58 20.27
N ASP A 823 2.61 -23.49 19.30
CA ASP A 823 3.54 -23.70 18.18
C ASP A 823 3.61 -22.43 17.31
N VAL A 824 2.43 -21.86 16.98
CA VAL A 824 2.30 -20.64 16.17
C VAL A 824 2.99 -19.45 16.84
N GLN A 825 2.72 -19.23 18.13
CA GLN A 825 3.39 -18.20 18.92
C GLN A 825 4.91 -18.43 19.01
N GLN A 826 5.37 -19.68 19.12
CA GLN A 826 6.81 -19.99 19.11
C GLN A 826 7.46 -19.61 17.77
N ILE A 827 6.83 -19.92 16.63
CA ILE A 827 7.33 -19.57 15.30
C ILE A 827 7.40 -18.05 15.15
N ILE A 828 6.33 -17.33 15.50
CA ILE A 828 6.27 -15.85 15.42
C ILE A 828 7.34 -15.20 16.33
N ASN A 829 7.50 -15.66 17.57
CA ASN A 829 8.49 -15.11 18.50
C ASN A 829 9.93 -15.38 18.04
N SER A 830 10.20 -16.59 17.53
CA SER A 830 11.52 -16.95 16.98
C SER A 830 11.86 -16.11 15.73
N SER A 831 10.86 -15.79 14.92
CA SER A 831 11.00 -14.97 13.71
C SER A 831 11.28 -13.51 14.04
N GLN A 832 10.60 -12.93 15.04
CA GLN A 832 10.92 -11.59 15.56
C GLN A 832 12.37 -11.50 16.06
N GLN A 833 12.82 -12.48 16.86
CA GLN A 833 14.20 -12.53 17.39
C GLN A 833 15.25 -12.67 16.27
N ALA A 834 14.93 -13.39 15.19
CA ALA A 834 15.78 -13.50 14.01
C ALA A 834 15.83 -12.18 13.21
N ALA A 835 14.68 -11.55 12.95
CA ALA A 835 14.59 -10.27 12.23
C ALA A 835 15.33 -9.13 12.96
N GLN A 836 15.28 -9.11 14.30
CA GLN A 836 16.06 -8.16 15.13
C GLN A 836 17.59 -8.34 14.99
N GLN A 837 18.07 -9.49 14.54
CA GLN A 837 19.49 -9.74 14.30
C GLN A 837 19.89 -9.53 12.83
N VAL A 838 18.99 -9.83 11.88
CA VAL A 838 19.26 -9.79 10.44
C VAL A 838 19.31 -8.35 9.92
N ARG A 839 20.35 -8.05 9.13
CA ARG A 839 20.55 -6.76 8.46
C ARG A 839 19.65 -6.62 7.22
N ALA A 840 18.87 -5.54 7.15
CA ALA A 840 18.02 -5.22 6.00
C ALA A 840 18.82 -5.02 4.69
N ALA A 841 18.20 -5.27 3.52
CA ALA A 841 18.84 -4.94 2.24
C ALA A 841 18.56 -3.48 1.82
N VAL A 842 17.29 -3.06 1.85
CA VAL A 842 16.80 -1.80 1.24
C VAL A 842 16.35 -0.72 2.24
N ARG A 843 17.03 -0.59 3.39
CA ARG A 843 16.80 0.48 4.39
C ARG A 843 17.99 1.42 4.53
N LEU A 844 17.72 2.70 4.78
CA LEU A 844 18.69 3.63 5.38
C LEU A 844 18.41 3.80 6.87
N PRO A 845 19.43 4.02 7.73
CA PRO A 845 20.85 3.85 7.43
C PRO A 845 21.20 2.39 7.11
N VAL A 846 22.28 2.18 6.36
CA VAL A 846 22.67 0.88 5.76
C VAL A 846 22.97 -0.22 6.81
N SER A 847 23.05 0.13 8.09
CA SER A 847 23.22 -0.76 9.26
C SER A 847 21.92 -1.33 9.84
N SER A 848 20.75 -0.82 9.41
CA SER A 848 19.46 -1.11 10.04
C SER A 848 19.07 -2.59 9.99
N ARG A 849 18.27 -2.99 10.98
CA ARG A 849 17.69 -4.32 11.11
C ARG A 849 16.43 -4.43 10.27
N THR A 850 16.10 -5.65 9.88
CA THR A 850 14.93 -5.86 9.02
C THR A 850 13.62 -5.74 9.79
N ARG A 851 12.56 -5.34 9.08
CA ARG A 851 11.17 -5.34 9.50
C ARG A 851 10.39 -6.22 8.52
N MET A 852 9.57 -7.13 9.06
CA MET A 852 8.94 -8.19 8.29
C MET A 852 7.51 -8.44 8.75
N VAL A 853 6.75 -9.12 7.89
CA VAL A 853 5.52 -9.81 8.23
C VAL A 853 5.79 -11.32 8.32
N PHE A 854 5.17 -11.98 9.30
CA PHE A 854 5.23 -13.42 9.54
C PHE A 854 3.82 -14.00 9.49
N ALA A 855 3.58 -15.01 8.65
CA ALA A 855 2.27 -15.67 8.51
C ALA A 855 2.42 -17.19 8.64
N VAL A 856 1.63 -17.80 9.52
CA VAL A 856 1.55 -19.26 9.70
C VAL A 856 0.18 -19.74 9.24
N SER A 857 0.14 -20.72 8.32
CA SER A 857 -1.10 -21.36 7.88
C SER A 857 -1.17 -22.82 8.33
N ASP A 858 -2.39 -23.34 8.43
CA ASP A 858 -2.65 -24.79 8.52
C ASP A 858 -2.59 -25.47 7.14
N LEU A 859 -3.06 -26.72 7.03
CA LEU A 859 -3.16 -27.46 5.76
C LEU A 859 -4.31 -26.99 4.86
N ASN A 860 -5.40 -26.48 5.44
CA ASN A 860 -6.55 -25.93 4.71
C ASN A 860 -6.36 -24.46 4.30
N GLY A 861 -5.16 -23.89 4.50
CA GLY A 861 -4.83 -22.49 4.24
C GLY A 861 -5.40 -21.48 5.26
N GLU A 862 -5.96 -21.93 6.39
CA GLU A 862 -6.42 -21.04 7.46
C GLU A 862 -5.21 -20.38 8.14
N ILE A 863 -5.29 -19.07 8.39
CA ILE A 863 -4.18 -18.30 8.94
C ILE A 863 -4.24 -18.34 10.46
N LEU A 864 -3.46 -19.26 11.04
CA LEU A 864 -3.40 -19.52 12.47
C LEU A 864 -2.74 -18.40 13.27
N GLY A 865 -1.95 -17.56 12.60
CA GLY A 865 -1.35 -16.36 13.18
C GLY A 865 -0.64 -15.50 12.14
N LEU A 866 -0.76 -14.19 12.29
CA LEU A 866 -0.20 -13.17 11.40
C LEU A 866 0.35 -12.02 12.24
N PHE A 867 1.62 -11.66 12.02
CA PHE A 867 2.30 -10.61 12.78
C PHE A 867 3.07 -9.68 11.84
N ARG A 868 2.87 -8.37 11.98
CA ARG A 868 3.59 -7.32 11.24
C ARG A 868 4.46 -6.51 12.20
N MET A 869 5.78 -6.46 11.98
CA MET A 869 6.67 -5.56 12.75
C MET A 869 6.40 -4.09 12.42
N LYS A 870 6.62 -3.17 13.39
CA LYS A 870 6.58 -1.71 13.14
C LYS A 870 7.46 -1.32 11.95
N ASP A 871 6.92 -0.46 11.08
CA ASP A 871 7.55 -0.03 9.81
C ASP A 871 7.96 -1.18 8.86
N ALA A 872 7.38 -2.38 9.00
CA ALA A 872 7.45 -3.39 7.94
C ALA A 872 6.64 -2.94 6.71
N THR A 873 7.11 -3.29 5.52
CA THR A 873 6.47 -2.99 4.25
C THR A 873 5.07 -3.62 4.18
N PHE A 874 4.08 -2.90 3.63
CA PHE A 874 2.68 -3.35 3.69
C PHE A 874 2.32 -4.39 2.62
N PHE A 875 3.02 -4.41 1.47
CA PHE A 875 2.85 -5.48 0.46
C PHE A 875 3.15 -6.87 1.04
N SER A 876 3.99 -6.92 2.09
CA SER A 876 4.39 -8.13 2.79
C SER A 876 3.25 -8.83 3.52
N VAL A 877 2.11 -8.15 3.76
CA VAL A 877 0.95 -8.74 4.43
C VAL A 877 0.33 -9.85 3.59
N ASP A 878 -0.08 -9.53 2.37
CA ASP A 878 -0.57 -10.50 1.37
C ASP A 878 0.50 -11.55 1.04
N VAL A 879 1.72 -11.08 0.79
CA VAL A 879 2.82 -11.93 0.33
C VAL A 879 3.26 -12.96 1.38
N ALA A 880 3.27 -12.64 2.67
CA ALA A 880 3.55 -13.62 3.71
C ALA A 880 2.45 -14.69 3.80
N VAL A 881 1.18 -14.28 3.70
CA VAL A 881 0.01 -15.18 3.71
C VAL A 881 0.02 -16.13 2.51
N ALA A 882 0.24 -15.62 1.29
CA ALA A 882 0.38 -16.42 0.08
C ALA A 882 1.57 -17.40 0.20
N LYS A 883 2.76 -16.91 0.62
CA LYS A 883 3.96 -17.75 0.84
C LYS A 883 3.68 -18.95 1.78
N ALA A 884 2.89 -18.77 2.83
CA ALA A 884 2.51 -19.85 3.74
C ALA A 884 1.59 -20.89 3.05
N ARG A 885 0.52 -20.42 2.40
CA ARG A 885 -0.47 -21.25 1.68
C ARG A 885 0.14 -22.04 0.52
N ASN A 886 0.96 -21.40 -0.29
CA ASN A 886 1.63 -22.00 -1.45
C ASN A 886 2.53 -23.19 -1.06
N THR A 887 3.31 -23.05 0.02
CA THR A 887 4.24 -24.10 0.46
C THR A 887 3.54 -25.22 1.23
N ALA A 888 2.45 -24.91 1.97
CA ALA A 888 1.59 -25.92 2.60
C ALA A 888 0.97 -26.86 1.55
N TYR A 889 0.25 -26.29 0.57
CA TYR A 889 -0.39 -27.05 -0.52
C TYR A 889 0.62 -27.93 -1.27
N TYR A 890 1.74 -27.35 -1.73
CA TYR A 890 2.68 -28.10 -2.58
C TYR A 890 3.36 -29.27 -1.84
N ALA A 891 3.50 -29.17 -0.53
CA ALA A 891 4.07 -30.24 0.29
C ALA A 891 3.04 -31.35 0.62
N ASP A 892 1.75 -31.14 0.42
CA ASP A 892 0.73 -32.13 0.76
C ASP A 892 0.56 -33.21 -0.33
N THR A 893 0.77 -34.47 0.06
CA THR A 893 0.69 -35.63 -0.85
C THR A 893 -0.72 -36.00 -1.32
N THR A 894 -1.75 -35.37 -0.75
CA THR A 894 -3.17 -35.66 -1.00
C THR A 894 -3.88 -34.52 -1.75
N ALA A 895 -3.49 -33.26 -1.50
CA ALA A 895 -4.00 -32.10 -2.23
C ALA A 895 -3.29 -31.85 -3.58
N LEU A 896 -1.96 -32.03 -3.67
CA LEU A 896 -1.13 -31.63 -4.81
C LEU A 896 -1.58 -32.25 -6.16
N GLN A 897 -2.13 -31.42 -7.04
CA GLN A 897 -2.67 -31.87 -8.33
C GLN A 897 -1.59 -32.28 -9.34
N PRO A 898 -1.89 -33.22 -10.27
CA PRO A 898 -0.93 -33.71 -11.27
C PRO A 898 -0.36 -32.65 -12.23
N PHE A 899 -1.02 -31.50 -12.38
CA PHE A 899 -0.55 -30.41 -13.23
C PHE A 899 0.64 -29.66 -12.61
N ASP A 900 0.64 -29.50 -11.29
CA ASP A 900 1.65 -28.73 -10.56
C ASP A 900 2.93 -29.56 -10.30
N GLN A 901 2.87 -30.89 -10.47
CA GLN A 901 3.93 -31.84 -10.10
C GLN A 901 5.16 -31.78 -11.03
N VAL A 902 6.23 -31.13 -10.57
CA VAL A 902 7.56 -31.11 -11.22
C VAL A 902 8.48 -32.23 -10.70
N VAL A 903 8.26 -32.66 -9.45
CA VAL A 903 8.97 -33.75 -8.78
C VAL A 903 7.96 -34.67 -8.07
N GLN A 904 8.44 -35.67 -7.33
CA GLN A 904 7.55 -36.56 -6.57
C GLN A 904 6.68 -35.78 -5.56
N PRO A 905 5.39 -36.16 -5.37
CA PRO A 905 4.55 -35.58 -4.33
C PRO A 905 5.15 -35.70 -2.93
N GLY A 906 4.85 -34.74 -2.06
CA GLY A 906 5.44 -34.65 -0.71
C GLY A 906 6.86 -34.08 -0.67
N ALA A 907 7.34 -33.50 -1.78
CA ALA A 907 8.57 -32.72 -1.80
C ALA A 907 8.30 -31.30 -1.23
N ALA A 908 9.07 -30.94 -0.21
CA ALA A 908 9.07 -29.62 0.41
C ALA A 908 9.76 -28.60 -0.51
N LEU A 909 8.98 -28.02 -1.42
CA LEU A 909 9.35 -26.87 -2.24
C LEU A 909 8.94 -25.56 -1.54
N THR A 910 9.70 -24.50 -1.82
CA THR A 910 9.49 -23.16 -1.31
C THR A 910 9.16 -22.20 -2.46
N ASN A 911 8.78 -20.97 -2.14
CA ASN A 911 8.56 -19.93 -3.14
C ASN A 911 9.86 -19.51 -3.87
N ARG A 912 11.05 -19.86 -3.33
CA ARG A 912 12.32 -19.83 -4.10
C ARG A 912 12.35 -20.91 -5.18
N THR A 913 11.83 -22.10 -4.90
CA THR A 913 11.74 -23.17 -5.90
C THR A 913 10.68 -22.85 -6.96
N PHE A 914 9.50 -22.36 -6.55
CA PHE A 914 8.44 -21.99 -7.51
C PHE A 914 8.93 -20.91 -8.47
N ARG A 915 9.63 -19.88 -7.97
CA ARG A 915 10.31 -18.87 -8.77
C ARG A 915 11.24 -19.46 -9.83
N PHE A 916 12.19 -20.29 -9.39
CA PHE A 916 13.18 -20.95 -10.25
C PHE A 916 12.56 -21.84 -11.34
N LEU A 917 11.30 -22.28 -11.13
CA LEU A 917 10.53 -23.04 -12.10
C LEU A 917 9.67 -22.15 -13.02
N SER A 918 9.39 -20.90 -12.65
CA SER A 918 8.59 -19.92 -13.41
C SER A 918 9.42 -18.94 -14.26
N GLU A 919 10.71 -18.81 -13.97
CA GLU A 919 11.62 -17.90 -14.69
C GLU A 919 11.75 -18.25 -16.19
N ALA A 920 12.08 -17.22 -16.99
CA ALA A 920 12.12 -17.30 -18.46
C ALA A 920 13.19 -18.24 -19.04
N ARG A 921 14.10 -18.75 -18.21
CA ARG A 921 15.27 -19.56 -18.57
C ARG A 921 15.51 -20.56 -17.45
N TYR A 922 15.83 -21.80 -17.78
CA TYR A 922 16.06 -22.86 -16.80
C TYR A 922 17.31 -23.70 -17.16
N PRO A 923 18.37 -23.70 -16.34
CA PRO A 923 18.52 -23.00 -15.06
C PRO A 923 18.63 -21.48 -15.22
N ASP A 924 18.58 -20.76 -14.10
CA ASP A 924 18.82 -19.31 -14.06
C ASP A 924 20.23 -18.95 -14.55
N GLY A 925 20.39 -17.73 -15.09
CA GLY A 925 21.67 -17.24 -15.61
C GLY A 925 22.24 -17.96 -16.85
N ILE A 926 21.56 -18.96 -17.44
CA ILE A 926 21.95 -19.56 -18.73
C ILE A 926 21.09 -18.98 -19.87
N ASP A 927 21.72 -18.18 -20.72
CA ASP A 927 21.01 -17.42 -21.73
C ASP A 927 20.58 -18.26 -22.94
N ARG A 928 19.30 -18.09 -23.32
CA ARG A 928 18.64 -18.73 -24.47
C ARG A 928 18.38 -20.24 -24.29
N GLU A 929 18.46 -20.74 -23.06
CA GLU A 929 17.94 -22.06 -22.70
C GLU A 929 16.40 -22.02 -22.56
N GLN A 930 15.75 -23.18 -22.55
CA GLN A 930 14.29 -23.29 -22.44
C GLN A 930 13.75 -22.65 -21.14
N PRO A 931 12.54 -22.06 -21.15
CA PRO A 931 11.88 -21.59 -19.93
C PRO A 931 11.69 -22.67 -18.87
N GLY A 932 11.55 -22.27 -17.61
CA GLY A 932 11.16 -23.18 -16.52
C GLY A 932 9.75 -23.76 -16.75
N PRO A 933 9.42 -24.93 -16.18
CA PRO A 933 8.18 -25.65 -16.49
C PRO A 933 6.90 -24.92 -16.04
N PHE A 934 6.98 -23.98 -15.10
CA PHE A 934 5.86 -23.14 -14.66
C PHE A 934 5.76 -21.83 -15.46
N SER A 935 6.73 -21.51 -16.32
CA SER A 935 6.81 -20.20 -16.99
C SER A 935 5.70 -20.00 -18.03
N ILE A 936 5.12 -18.80 -18.05
CA ILE A 936 4.11 -18.39 -19.05
C ILE A 936 4.65 -18.45 -20.50
N LEU A 937 5.98 -18.33 -20.66
CA LEU A 937 6.66 -18.41 -21.96
C LEU A 937 6.62 -19.81 -22.62
N ASN A 938 6.10 -20.84 -21.94
CA ASN A 938 5.81 -22.12 -22.59
C ASN A 938 4.55 -22.06 -23.48
N HIS A 939 3.72 -21.01 -23.37
CA HIS A 939 2.53 -20.84 -24.19
C HIS A 939 2.89 -20.56 -25.66
N PRO A 940 2.42 -21.34 -26.65
CA PRO A 940 2.92 -21.29 -28.04
C PRO A 940 2.56 -20.02 -28.84
N ASN A 941 1.66 -19.18 -28.32
CA ASN A 941 1.37 -17.85 -28.87
C ASN A 941 2.20 -16.71 -28.23
N ILE A 942 3.19 -17.01 -27.40
CA ILE A 942 4.08 -16.02 -26.78
C ILE A 942 5.51 -16.29 -27.25
N ASP A 943 6.24 -15.24 -27.62
CA ASP A 943 7.64 -15.37 -28.04
C ASP A 943 8.54 -15.51 -26.80
N PRO A 944 9.23 -16.65 -26.60
CA PRO A 944 10.07 -16.88 -25.42
C PRO A 944 11.36 -16.04 -25.41
N LEU A 945 11.63 -15.25 -26.46
CA LEU A 945 12.77 -14.35 -26.57
C LEU A 945 12.41 -12.87 -26.31
N THR A 946 11.13 -12.50 -26.35
CA THR A 946 10.67 -11.10 -26.19
C THR A 946 9.46 -10.91 -25.28
N GLY A 947 8.67 -11.95 -25.00
CA GLY A 947 7.38 -11.83 -24.31
C GLY A 947 6.25 -11.26 -25.18
N GLU A 948 6.47 -11.02 -26.47
CA GLU A 948 5.46 -10.51 -27.41
C GLU A 948 4.47 -11.60 -27.87
N ASN A 949 3.30 -11.21 -28.38
CA ASN A 949 2.35 -12.13 -29.00
C ASN A 949 2.90 -12.66 -30.35
N ILE A 950 2.93 -13.98 -30.53
CA ILE A 950 3.15 -14.63 -31.83
C ILE A 950 1.82 -14.62 -32.61
N GLY A 951 1.66 -13.62 -33.47
CA GLY A 951 0.45 -13.42 -34.26
C GLY A 951 -0.66 -12.75 -33.45
N GLY A 952 -1.79 -13.44 -33.28
CA GLY A 952 -2.91 -12.92 -32.50
C GLY A 952 -2.80 -13.29 -31.00
N PRO A 953 -3.32 -12.44 -30.09
CA PRO A 953 -3.36 -12.72 -28.67
C PRO A 953 -4.08 -14.04 -28.35
N ALA A 954 -3.56 -14.76 -27.35
CA ALA A 954 -4.15 -16.01 -26.86
C ALA A 954 -5.52 -15.79 -26.21
N ALA A 955 -6.43 -16.77 -26.29
CA ALA A 955 -7.68 -16.73 -25.54
C ALA A 955 -7.41 -17.09 -24.06
N ALA A 956 -8.06 -16.44 -23.08
CA ALA A 956 -7.70 -16.62 -21.67
C ALA A 956 -7.77 -18.09 -21.20
N GLY A 957 -8.75 -18.86 -21.70
CA GLY A 957 -8.88 -20.29 -21.41
C GLY A 957 -7.77 -21.18 -21.99
N THR A 958 -6.80 -20.63 -22.72
CA THR A 958 -5.58 -21.38 -23.10
C THR A 958 -4.48 -21.34 -22.03
N PHE A 959 -4.66 -20.53 -20.99
CA PHE A 959 -3.86 -20.56 -19.75
C PHE A 959 -4.50 -21.41 -18.64
N ASP A 960 -5.78 -21.74 -18.75
CA ASP A 960 -6.52 -22.68 -17.90
C ASP A 960 -6.14 -24.14 -18.21
N PRO A 961 -5.57 -24.92 -17.28
CA PRO A 961 -5.22 -26.32 -17.50
C PRO A 961 -6.43 -27.27 -17.53
N ALA A 962 -7.61 -26.87 -17.04
CA ALA A 962 -8.85 -27.63 -17.20
C ALA A 962 -9.39 -27.53 -18.65
N VAL A 963 -9.09 -26.44 -19.35
CA VAL A 963 -9.46 -26.23 -20.77
C VAL A 963 -8.36 -26.66 -21.75
N ASN A 964 -7.08 -26.32 -21.49
CA ASN A 964 -5.97 -26.80 -22.31
C ASN A 964 -4.64 -27.02 -21.53
N PRO A 965 -4.43 -28.21 -20.95
CA PRO A 965 -3.22 -28.54 -20.19
C PRO A 965 -1.96 -28.70 -21.06
N ASN A 966 -2.05 -28.49 -22.39
CA ASN A 966 -0.90 -28.52 -23.29
C ASN A 966 -0.33 -27.11 -23.57
N THR A 967 -1.00 -26.05 -23.11
CA THR A 967 -0.59 -24.64 -23.30
C THR A 967 -0.60 -23.85 -22.00
N ALA A 968 -1.39 -24.28 -21.01
CA ALA A 968 -1.35 -23.76 -19.65
C ALA A 968 0.04 -23.95 -19.00
N SER A 969 0.31 -23.11 -18.00
CA SER A 969 1.46 -23.20 -17.09
C SER A 969 1.06 -22.57 -15.75
N VAL A 970 1.76 -22.87 -14.65
CA VAL A 970 1.38 -22.35 -13.33
C VAL A 970 1.41 -20.81 -13.26
N LEU A 971 2.45 -20.15 -13.78
CA LEU A 971 2.51 -18.69 -13.86
C LEU A 971 1.45 -18.14 -14.83
N GLY A 972 1.18 -18.84 -15.92
CA GLY A 972 0.12 -18.47 -16.85
C GLY A 972 -1.28 -18.55 -16.23
N PHE A 973 -1.54 -19.55 -15.40
CA PHE A 973 -2.82 -19.70 -14.70
C PHE A 973 -3.00 -18.61 -13.65
N ASP A 974 -2.05 -18.45 -12.73
CA ASP A 974 -2.06 -17.41 -11.69
C ASP A 974 -2.22 -15.99 -12.27
N SER A 975 -1.57 -15.70 -13.41
CA SER A 975 -1.71 -14.40 -14.08
C SER A 975 -3.12 -14.14 -14.62
N PHE A 976 -3.79 -15.16 -15.16
CA PHE A 976 -5.09 -15.04 -15.82
C PHE A 976 -6.30 -15.35 -14.93
N PHE A 977 -6.11 -16.13 -13.87
CA PHE A 977 -7.12 -16.56 -12.91
C PHE A 977 -6.57 -16.28 -11.49
N PRO A 978 -6.39 -14.99 -11.12
CA PRO A 978 -5.69 -14.59 -9.91
C PRO A 978 -6.48 -14.95 -8.64
N ASN A 979 -5.80 -14.87 -7.50
CA ASN A 979 -6.22 -15.33 -6.18
C ASN A 979 -6.23 -16.86 -5.98
N THR A 980 -6.07 -17.67 -7.03
CA THR A 980 -5.93 -19.13 -6.93
C THR A 980 -4.59 -19.58 -6.30
N ASN A 981 -4.59 -20.68 -5.54
CA ASN A 981 -3.39 -21.27 -4.93
C ASN A 981 -2.89 -22.44 -5.79
N PHE A 982 -2.29 -22.18 -6.96
CA PHE A 982 -2.07 -23.21 -7.99
C PHE A 982 -3.40 -23.87 -8.42
N GLN A 983 -3.46 -25.21 -8.47
CA GLN A 983 -4.68 -25.99 -8.70
C GLN A 983 -5.24 -26.59 -7.39
N ASP A 984 -4.98 -25.94 -6.25
CA ASP A 984 -5.44 -26.37 -4.92
C ASP A 984 -6.97 -26.62 -4.88
N PRO A 985 -7.41 -27.87 -4.67
CA PRO A 985 -8.81 -28.27 -4.75
C PRO A 985 -9.57 -28.09 -3.43
N ASP A 986 -8.90 -27.64 -2.36
CA ASP A 986 -9.45 -27.63 -1.02
C ASP A 986 -10.27 -26.35 -0.76
N ASN A 987 -9.90 -25.51 0.22
CA ASN A 987 -10.72 -24.35 0.56
C ASN A 987 -10.39 -23.11 -0.28
N ALA A 988 -11.15 -22.89 -1.37
CA ALA A 988 -11.03 -21.70 -2.22
C ALA A 988 -11.10 -20.37 -1.44
N ALA A 989 -11.88 -20.27 -0.35
CA ALA A 989 -11.93 -19.06 0.48
C ALA A 989 -10.59 -18.75 1.18
N ASN A 990 -9.72 -19.76 1.33
CA ASN A 990 -8.38 -19.65 1.90
C ASN A 990 -7.29 -19.54 0.82
N GLN A 991 -7.59 -19.03 -0.38
CA GLN A 991 -6.61 -18.78 -1.45
C GLN A 991 -6.45 -17.26 -1.70
N ASN A 992 -5.24 -16.84 -2.12
CA ASN A 992 -4.90 -15.45 -2.47
C ASN A 992 -3.71 -15.33 -3.44
N GLY A 993 -3.53 -16.28 -4.36
CA GLY A 993 -2.51 -16.20 -5.42
C GLY A 993 -1.20 -16.91 -5.10
N ILE A 994 -0.27 -16.91 -6.07
CA ILE A 994 1.05 -17.54 -5.95
C ILE A 994 2.16 -16.48 -5.87
N VAL A 995 3.01 -16.58 -4.84
CA VAL A 995 4.21 -15.76 -4.74
C VAL A 995 5.40 -16.44 -5.43
N PHE A 996 5.98 -15.80 -6.44
CA PHE A 996 7.16 -16.32 -7.14
C PHE A 996 8.47 -15.72 -6.62
N PHE A 997 8.65 -15.59 -5.29
CA PHE A 997 9.93 -15.20 -4.69
C PHE A 997 10.16 -15.75 -3.26
N PRO A 998 11.43 -15.88 -2.81
CA PRO A 998 11.84 -16.59 -1.59
C PRO A 998 11.26 -16.06 -0.28
N GLY A 999 11.45 -16.81 0.83
CA GLY A 999 10.91 -16.48 2.15
C GLY A 999 9.85 -17.43 2.69
N SER A 1000 9.90 -18.73 2.39
CA SER A 1000 8.90 -19.69 2.87
C SER A 1000 9.45 -21.09 3.17
N VAL A 1001 8.71 -21.86 3.95
CA VAL A 1001 8.99 -23.26 4.28
C VAL A 1001 7.71 -24.00 4.70
N PRO A 1002 7.52 -25.28 4.29
CA PRO A 1002 6.41 -26.09 4.79
C PRO A 1002 6.75 -26.64 6.18
N LEU A 1003 5.78 -26.62 7.09
CA LEU A 1003 5.96 -26.95 8.50
C LEU A 1003 5.70 -28.43 8.76
N TYR A 1004 6.64 -29.10 9.43
CA TYR A 1004 6.58 -30.52 9.79
C TYR A 1004 6.72 -30.74 11.29
N LYS A 1005 5.77 -31.45 11.90
CA LYS A 1005 5.81 -31.85 13.31
C LYS A 1005 5.86 -33.37 13.42
N ASN A 1006 6.83 -33.91 14.16
CA ASN A 1006 7.13 -35.35 14.23
C ASN A 1006 7.33 -36.03 12.85
N GLY A 1007 7.74 -35.28 11.83
CA GLY A 1007 7.92 -35.79 10.46
C GLY A 1007 6.62 -35.96 9.66
N GLN A 1008 5.50 -35.39 10.11
CA GLN A 1008 4.28 -35.20 9.31
C GLN A 1008 4.12 -33.72 8.97
N LEU A 1009 3.59 -33.40 7.80
CA LEU A 1009 3.23 -32.03 7.43
C LEU A 1009 2.09 -31.53 8.35
N VAL A 1010 2.14 -30.26 8.76
CA VAL A 1010 1.12 -29.64 9.64
C VAL A 1010 0.72 -28.21 9.25
N GLY A 1011 1.26 -27.67 8.16
CA GLY A 1011 0.96 -26.32 7.69
C GLY A 1011 2.10 -25.69 6.89
N GLY A 1012 2.08 -24.37 6.75
CA GLY A 1012 3.09 -23.60 6.04
C GLY A 1012 3.50 -22.33 6.77
N PHE A 1013 4.69 -21.81 6.45
CA PHE A 1013 5.22 -20.57 7.03
C PHE A 1013 5.78 -19.65 5.94
N GLY A 1014 5.33 -18.40 5.96
CA GLY A 1014 5.75 -17.34 5.05
C GLY A 1014 6.30 -16.12 5.81
N VAL A 1015 7.37 -15.54 5.26
CA VAL A 1015 8.03 -14.32 5.74
C VAL A 1015 8.17 -13.35 4.57
N SER A 1016 7.96 -12.06 4.79
CA SER A 1016 8.21 -11.03 3.76
C SER A 1016 8.64 -9.71 4.39
N GLY A 1017 9.66 -9.06 3.83
CA GLY A 1017 10.17 -7.76 4.28
C GLY A 1017 11.25 -7.17 3.37
N ASP A 1018 12.37 -6.74 3.95
CA ASP A 1018 13.37 -5.88 3.28
C ASP A 1018 14.40 -6.60 2.38
N GLY A 1019 14.09 -7.80 1.87
CA GLY A 1019 14.95 -8.55 0.94
C GLY A 1019 14.79 -10.07 1.08
N VAL A 1020 14.81 -10.82 -0.02
CA VAL A 1020 14.35 -12.23 0.01
C VAL A 1020 15.41 -13.22 0.51
N ASP A 1021 16.69 -12.83 0.45
CA ASP A 1021 17.77 -13.55 1.16
C ASP A 1021 17.75 -13.26 2.67
N GLN A 1022 17.13 -12.15 3.12
CA GLN A 1022 16.80 -11.91 4.53
C GLN A 1022 15.56 -12.72 4.92
N ASP A 1023 14.50 -12.73 4.09
CA ASP A 1023 13.30 -13.53 4.31
C ASP A 1023 13.69 -15.00 4.58
N ASP A 1024 14.43 -15.64 3.66
CA ASP A 1024 14.87 -17.04 3.83
C ASP A 1024 15.66 -17.31 5.13
N VAL A 1025 16.51 -16.37 5.57
CA VAL A 1025 17.24 -16.51 6.85
C VAL A 1025 16.28 -16.48 8.02
N VAL A 1026 15.31 -15.56 8.02
CA VAL A 1026 14.33 -15.45 9.11
C VAL A 1026 13.31 -16.57 9.06
N THR A 1027 12.90 -17.04 7.87
CA THR A 1027 12.08 -18.24 7.69
C THR A 1027 12.75 -19.48 8.30
N PHE A 1028 14.02 -19.73 7.98
CA PHE A 1028 14.77 -20.89 8.46
C PHE A 1028 14.93 -20.88 9.99
N LEU A 1029 15.24 -19.71 10.56
CA LEU A 1029 15.40 -19.55 12.01
C LEU A 1029 14.04 -19.62 12.74
N GLY A 1030 13.01 -18.97 12.22
CA GLY A 1030 11.65 -18.96 12.76
C GLY A 1030 11.01 -20.34 12.81
N ALA A 1031 11.19 -21.15 11.77
CA ALA A 1031 10.70 -22.53 11.70
C ALA A 1031 11.59 -23.57 12.42
N THR A 1032 12.52 -23.15 13.30
CA THR A 1032 13.38 -24.09 14.05
C THR A 1032 12.53 -25.06 14.89
N GLY A 1033 12.72 -26.36 14.64
CA GLY A 1033 11.89 -27.43 15.22
C GLY A 1033 10.75 -27.92 14.33
N PHE A 1034 10.39 -27.16 13.31
CA PHE A 1034 9.31 -27.45 12.34
C PHE A 1034 9.82 -27.61 10.89
N LEU A 1035 11.14 -27.59 10.66
CA LEU A 1035 11.72 -27.73 9.32
C LEU A 1035 11.43 -29.11 8.68
N PRO A 1036 11.28 -29.18 7.34
CA PRO A 1036 11.00 -30.43 6.64
C PRO A 1036 12.14 -31.45 6.79
N PRO A 1037 11.83 -32.76 6.83
CA PRO A 1037 12.83 -33.83 6.80
C PRO A 1037 13.82 -33.67 5.64
N ASN A 1038 15.11 -33.88 5.91
CA ASN A 1038 16.17 -33.60 4.92
C ASN A 1038 15.95 -34.27 3.56
N ASN A 1039 15.38 -35.48 3.54
CA ASN A 1039 15.10 -36.24 2.31
C ASN A 1039 13.85 -35.78 1.53
N LEU A 1040 13.14 -34.76 2.00
CA LEU A 1040 11.97 -34.17 1.33
C LEU A 1040 12.25 -32.75 0.81
N ARG A 1041 13.34 -32.10 1.21
CA ARG A 1041 13.70 -30.75 0.74
C ARG A 1041 13.94 -30.72 -0.77
N ALA A 1042 13.52 -29.61 -1.42
CA ALA A 1042 13.77 -29.36 -2.85
C ALA A 1042 15.22 -29.63 -3.30
N ASP A 1043 16.23 -29.30 -2.47
CA ASP A 1043 17.65 -29.47 -2.81
C ASP A 1043 18.15 -30.92 -2.86
N GLN A 1044 17.29 -31.90 -2.55
CA GLN A 1044 17.56 -33.33 -2.82
C GLN A 1044 17.11 -33.77 -4.22
N PHE A 1045 16.32 -32.94 -4.92
CA PHE A 1045 15.73 -33.27 -6.21
C PHE A 1045 16.37 -32.50 -7.37
N THR A 1046 16.14 -33.02 -8.57
CA THR A 1046 16.63 -32.44 -9.83
C THR A 1046 15.54 -32.46 -10.90
N PHE A 1047 15.40 -31.37 -11.64
CA PHE A 1047 14.59 -31.28 -12.86
C PHE A 1047 15.49 -30.87 -14.03
N ARG A 1048 15.37 -31.52 -15.20
CA ARG A 1048 16.29 -31.39 -16.35
C ARG A 1048 17.79 -31.45 -15.95
N ASP A 1049 18.15 -32.42 -15.09
CA ASP A 1049 19.49 -32.62 -14.49
C ASP A 1049 20.05 -31.46 -13.62
N VAL A 1050 19.28 -30.39 -13.40
CA VAL A 1050 19.59 -29.25 -12.52
C VAL A 1050 19.00 -29.48 -11.14
N ARG A 1051 19.74 -29.18 -10.06
CA ARG A 1051 19.24 -29.24 -8.67
C ARG A 1051 18.32 -28.07 -8.37
N LEU A 1052 17.18 -28.35 -7.71
CA LEU A 1052 16.23 -27.33 -7.31
C LEU A 1052 16.71 -26.56 -6.06
N PRO A 1053 16.57 -25.22 -6.00
CA PRO A 1053 16.92 -24.45 -4.81
C PRO A 1053 15.84 -24.58 -3.74
N PHE A 1054 16.26 -24.68 -2.47
CA PHE A 1054 15.37 -24.74 -1.30
C PHE A 1054 15.32 -23.39 -0.58
N GLN A 1055 16.43 -22.98 0.04
CA GLN A 1055 16.63 -21.69 0.70
C GLN A 1055 18.09 -21.24 0.48
N LYS A 1056 18.34 -19.93 0.52
CA LYS A 1056 19.67 -19.32 0.32
C LYS A 1056 19.94 -18.33 1.44
N PHE A 1057 21.12 -18.43 2.05
CA PHE A 1057 21.51 -17.61 3.19
C PHE A 1057 22.58 -16.58 2.82
N LEU A 1058 22.45 -15.38 3.40
CA LEU A 1058 23.47 -14.35 3.34
C LEU A 1058 24.80 -14.86 3.91
N ARG A 1059 25.92 -14.44 3.30
CA ARG A 1059 27.27 -14.81 3.78
C ARG A 1059 27.59 -14.25 5.17
N ASN A 1060 26.98 -13.13 5.54
CA ASN A 1060 27.01 -12.56 6.88
C ASN A 1060 25.64 -11.91 7.17
N PRO A 1061 24.66 -12.63 7.73
CA PRO A 1061 23.30 -12.11 7.89
C PRO A 1061 23.18 -11.07 9.01
N PHE A 1062 24.06 -11.08 10.01
CA PHE A 1062 23.88 -10.35 11.27
C PHE A 1062 24.70 -9.05 11.39
N GLY A 1063 25.51 -8.71 10.38
CA GLY A 1063 26.37 -7.50 10.34
C GLY A 1063 27.76 -7.78 9.83
#